data_AF-E2BLI6-F1
#
_entry.id   AF-E2BLI6-F1
#
_cell.length_a   1.000
_cell.length_b   1.000
_cell.length_c   1.000
_cell.angle_alpha   90.00
_cell.angle_beta   90.00
_cell.angle_gamma   90.00
#
_symmetry.space_group_name_H-M   'P 1'
#
loop_
_entity.id
_entity.type
_entity.pdbx_description
1 polymer ?
#
loop_
_entity_poly.entity_id
_entity_poly.type
_entity_poly.pdbx_seq_one_letter_code
_entity_poly.pdbx_strand_id
1 'polypeptide(L)'
;MIEPIAGHDFTKEAEQPHIVYKGSPGESERLGSVARDLCDVSVDTTRVIAKRSPNPRKRALAKPNRAKSYTLELLIVLDKSLLDYHRKFDVENYAAGLFHDASLGVHMQLAIVRIIRLEVEENEMNLSMSQDAGTTLRRFQEWQRSMNPADDSHPNHHDCALLISKLDICVSRDLCGFTGTSTIAGTCDPTRGAAIVRDAGLPTGYHIAHQIGHTQGLAFCLEDEQQDHRFPSAEMLPGVMYNGDDQCRLLYRTDARQCDMGITCETLRCAVPGGGCVSARKPPAEGTPCGEKRWCYQMKCLMVGERPGATDGGWGTWSSWSGCSRTCGSGVSHSVRSCNRPPPSGGGSYCIGDRKRHKICATNPCDVGTPSFRDVQCAEFDDWVFPEDGKTHRWLTYNLPEDLRASENPCALYCRSETNLVTSLRPKVVDGTTCYRGIRDICIGGVCKEIPCDLNMESTAVEDVCGVCKGDSTSCTLKQGTLSFAAQPRLKKITDAPAGSRNIRVEMAEPAKSRIVVRSRSTKTVLIDGNRLGMFDVPGSKAWLGTIRPRQGALSVPGPVTEDLVILVLPKENVTLKYSLGLKRRTRRKPEFSWDFIDWGKCSAGCGPGEQISKARCVEKIGGLVDDSFCSHLARPDAKVRPCNEASCMPR
;
A
#
# COMPACT_ATOMS: atom_id res chain seq x y z
N MET A 1 2.99 30.08 10.83
CA MET A 1 4.01 30.77 10.03
C MET A 1 5.30 30.73 10.84
N ILE A 2 6.43 30.41 10.21
CA ILE A 2 7.74 30.28 10.88
C ILE A 2 8.69 31.26 10.19
N GLU A 3 9.38 32.10 10.94
CA GLU A 3 10.36 33.06 10.39
C GLU A 3 11.67 33.05 11.20
N PRO A 4 12.83 33.34 10.61
CA PRO A 4 14.10 33.40 11.33
C PRO A 4 14.15 34.59 12.31
N ILE A 5 14.86 34.45 13.43
CA ILE A 5 15.09 35.55 14.37
C ILE A 5 16.00 36.61 13.73
N ALA A 6 15.55 37.87 13.72
CA ALA A 6 16.33 38.99 13.20
C ALA A 6 17.62 39.23 14.01
N GLY A 7 18.77 39.35 13.31
CA GLY A 7 20.07 39.68 13.91
C GLY A 7 20.93 38.49 14.37
N HIS A 8 20.54 37.24 14.07
CA HIS A 8 21.29 36.04 14.42
C HIS A 8 22.49 35.80 13.47
N ASP A 9 23.66 35.41 14.00
CA ASP A 9 24.86 35.07 13.22
C ASP A 9 24.80 33.60 12.76
N PHE A 10 24.44 33.40 11.48
CA PHE A 10 24.20 32.08 10.87
C PHE A 10 25.47 31.27 10.58
N THR A 11 26.66 31.81 10.90
CA THR A 11 27.95 31.16 10.58
C THR A 11 28.51 30.29 11.71
N LYS A 12 27.88 30.28 12.90
CA LYS A 12 28.50 29.73 14.12
C LYS A 12 27.78 28.56 14.79
N GLU A 13 26.51 28.29 14.49
CA GLU A 13 25.75 27.17 15.08
C GLU A 13 24.92 26.41 14.03
N ALA A 14 24.77 25.10 14.22
CA ALA A 14 24.03 24.21 13.32
C ALA A 14 22.50 24.31 13.46
N GLU A 15 22.01 25.07 14.46
CA GLU A 15 20.58 25.25 14.74
C GLU A 15 20.20 26.71 14.45
N GLN A 16 19.25 26.89 13.53
CA GLN A 16 18.76 28.22 13.14
C GLN A 16 17.50 28.53 13.97
N PRO A 17 17.54 29.51 14.88
CA PRO A 17 16.38 29.83 15.72
C PRO A 17 15.33 30.61 14.93
N HIS A 18 14.06 30.21 15.10
CA HIS A 18 12.91 30.76 14.38
C HIS A 18 11.76 31.13 15.32
N ILE A 19 11.00 32.15 14.97
CA ILE A 19 9.75 32.57 15.62
C ILE A 19 8.59 31.79 14.99
N VAL A 20 7.78 31.14 15.82
CA VAL A 20 6.61 30.37 15.40
C VAL A 20 5.33 31.13 15.77
N TYR A 21 4.57 31.54 14.75
CA TYR A 21 3.31 32.26 14.94
C TYR A 21 2.11 31.31 15.07
N LYS A 22 1.34 31.50 16.15
CA LYS A 22 0.04 30.85 16.37
C LYS A 22 -1.05 31.63 15.64
N GLY A 23 -1.82 30.96 14.77
CA GLY A 23 -2.79 31.61 13.90
C GLY A 23 -3.95 32.29 14.66
N SER A 24 -4.04 33.61 14.52
CA SER A 24 -5.21 34.42 14.87
C SER A 24 -5.69 35.14 13.60
N PRO A 25 -7.00 35.22 13.31
CA PRO A 25 -7.48 35.89 12.10
C PRO A 25 -7.51 37.40 12.34
N GLY A 26 -6.48 38.14 11.91
CA GLY A 26 -6.53 39.61 11.98
C GLY A 26 -5.29 40.43 11.61
N GLU A 27 -4.07 39.90 11.63
CA GLU A 27 -2.86 40.74 11.49
C GLU A 27 -1.95 40.29 10.35
N SER A 28 -2.33 40.56 9.10
CA SER A 28 -1.52 40.22 7.90
C SER A 28 -1.24 41.43 7.00
N GLU A 29 -1.00 42.61 7.57
CA GLU A 29 -0.73 43.83 6.76
C GLU A 29 0.58 44.57 7.09
N ARG A 30 1.52 44.03 7.89
CA ARG A 30 2.72 44.80 8.28
C ARG A 30 4.11 44.21 8.01
N LEU A 31 4.26 43.04 7.36
CA LEU A 31 5.58 42.41 7.22
C LEU A 31 6.03 42.20 5.76
N GLY A 32 6.00 43.27 4.95
CA GLY A 32 6.30 43.20 3.52
C GLY A 32 7.73 43.57 3.09
N SER A 33 8.59 44.14 3.96
CA SER A 33 9.82 44.79 3.47
C SER A 33 11.16 44.25 3.98
N VAL A 34 11.22 43.34 4.96
CA VAL A 34 12.51 42.88 5.55
C VAL A 34 12.88 41.44 5.14
N ALA A 35 11.94 40.65 4.63
CA ALA A 35 12.15 39.24 4.29
C ALA A 35 12.80 38.96 2.91
N ARG A 36 13.22 39.99 2.17
CA ARG A 36 13.74 39.84 0.79
C ARG A 36 15.23 39.52 0.69
N ASP A 37 16.04 39.80 1.72
CA ASP A 37 17.50 39.80 1.58
C ASP A 37 18.25 38.65 2.28
N LEU A 38 17.57 37.74 3.00
CA LEU A 38 18.23 36.65 3.76
C LEU A 38 17.78 35.23 3.40
N CYS A 39 16.66 35.11 2.70
CA CYS A 39 16.22 33.89 2.05
C CYS A 39 15.65 34.34 0.70
N ASP A 40 16.11 33.78 -0.42
CA ASP A 40 15.59 34.14 -1.75
C ASP A 40 14.15 33.60 -1.92
N VAL A 41 13.20 34.26 -1.26
CA VAL A 41 11.77 33.97 -1.31
C VAL A 41 11.23 34.49 -2.62
N SER A 42 11.30 33.66 -3.66
CA SER A 42 10.53 33.91 -4.88
C SER A 42 9.05 33.61 -4.62
N VAL A 43 8.22 34.65 -4.49
CA VAL A 43 6.87 34.82 -5.12
C VAL A 43 6.08 35.99 -4.48
N ASP A 44 5.43 36.77 -5.34
CA ASP A 44 4.46 37.85 -5.09
C ASP A 44 3.16 37.33 -4.43
N THR A 45 2.98 37.61 -3.15
CA THR A 45 1.94 37.05 -2.26
C THR A 45 0.52 37.58 -2.52
N THR A 46 0.37 38.65 -3.29
CA THR A 46 -0.92 39.36 -3.43
C THR A 46 -1.92 38.68 -4.38
N ARG A 47 -1.47 37.88 -5.34
CA ARG A 47 -2.35 37.23 -6.35
C ARG A 47 -2.94 35.88 -5.93
N VAL A 48 -2.38 35.21 -4.91
CA VAL A 48 -2.78 33.84 -4.53
C VAL A 48 -4.03 33.83 -3.63
N ILE A 49 -4.25 34.87 -2.82
CA ILE A 49 -5.37 34.93 -1.85
C ILE A 49 -6.70 35.25 -2.56
N ALA A 50 -6.68 36.05 -3.63
CA ALA A 50 -7.90 36.52 -4.30
C ALA A 50 -8.64 35.42 -5.12
N LYS A 51 -7.97 34.35 -5.55
CA LYS A 51 -8.60 33.27 -6.34
C LYS A 51 -9.18 32.12 -5.51
N ARG A 52 -9.11 32.18 -4.18
CA ARG A 52 -9.52 31.09 -3.27
C ARG A 52 -10.58 31.50 -2.25
N SER A 53 -11.56 32.31 -2.64
CA SER A 53 -12.78 32.50 -1.84
C SER A 53 -13.90 31.55 -2.30
N PRO A 54 -14.37 30.61 -1.46
CA PRO A 54 -15.58 29.83 -1.72
C PRO A 54 -16.84 30.70 -1.58
N ASN A 55 -17.81 30.46 -2.45
CA ASN A 55 -19.11 31.13 -2.51
C ASN A 55 -19.85 31.11 -1.14
N PRO A 56 -20.39 32.22 -0.60
CA PRO A 56 -20.83 32.30 0.81
C PRO A 56 -22.10 31.54 1.22
N ARG A 57 -22.69 30.70 0.35
CA ARG A 57 -24.04 30.13 0.56
C ARG A 57 -24.11 28.67 1.06
N LYS A 58 -23.01 28.08 1.56
CA LYS A 58 -23.04 26.75 2.19
C LYS A 58 -22.34 26.73 3.55
N ARG A 59 -22.84 27.51 4.51
CA ARG A 59 -22.58 27.27 5.95
C ARG A 59 -23.78 26.55 6.53
N ALA A 60 -23.69 25.23 6.67
CA ALA A 60 -24.58 24.47 7.53
C ALA A 60 -23.83 23.28 8.17
N LEU A 61 -23.75 23.34 9.50
CA LEU A 61 -23.41 22.29 10.48
C LEU A 61 -21.98 21.74 10.50
N ALA A 62 -21.10 22.45 11.21
CA ALA A 62 -19.87 21.89 11.76
C ALA A 62 -20.18 20.89 12.88
N LYS A 63 -19.76 19.63 12.71
CA LYS A 63 -19.68 18.61 13.77
C LYS A 63 -18.37 18.76 14.57
N PRO A 64 -18.31 18.36 15.85
CA PRO A 64 -17.17 18.65 16.71
C PRO A 64 -15.92 17.83 16.33
N ASN A 65 -14.75 18.46 16.57
CA ASN A 65 -13.38 18.03 16.30
C ASN A 65 -13.14 16.50 16.23
N ARG A 66 -13.03 15.98 15.01
CA ARG A 66 -12.16 14.82 14.73
C ARG A 66 -10.71 15.29 14.82
N ALA A 67 -9.85 14.55 15.53
CA ALA A 67 -8.42 14.66 15.33
C ALA A 67 -8.12 14.30 13.87
N LYS A 68 -7.67 15.27 13.07
CA LYS A 68 -7.29 15.06 11.67
C LYS A 68 -5.90 14.40 11.64
N SER A 69 -5.78 13.30 10.91
CA SER A 69 -4.51 12.66 10.60
C SER A 69 -4.10 13.11 9.20
N TYR A 70 -2.85 13.53 9.03
CA TYR A 70 -2.30 13.92 7.73
C TYR A 70 -1.34 12.84 7.23
N THR A 71 -1.34 12.54 5.94
CA THR A 71 -0.35 11.68 5.29
C THR A 71 0.54 12.57 4.41
N LEU A 72 1.84 12.32 4.38
CA LEU A 72 2.75 12.94 3.41
C LEU A 72 3.43 11.84 2.60
N GLU A 73 3.04 11.75 1.34
CA GLU A 73 3.64 10.87 0.34
C GLU A 73 4.97 11.46 -0.17
N LEU A 74 6.06 10.70 0.00
CA LEU A 74 7.42 11.20 -0.20
C LEU A 74 8.18 10.39 -1.25
N LEU A 75 8.72 11.07 -2.26
CA LEU A 75 9.78 10.55 -3.13
C LEU A 75 11.14 10.88 -2.51
N ILE A 76 12.01 9.87 -2.34
CA ILE A 76 13.40 10.08 -1.90
C ILE A 76 14.36 9.81 -3.06
N VAL A 77 15.26 10.75 -3.30
CA VAL A 77 16.26 10.69 -4.36
C VAL A 77 17.64 10.80 -3.73
N LEU A 78 18.49 9.83 -4.05
CA LEU A 78 19.88 9.78 -3.62
C LEU A 78 20.78 10.11 -4.80
N ASP A 79 21.56 11.17 -4.66
CA ASP A 79 22.54 11.51 -5.67
C ASP A 79 23.76 10.57 -5.65
N LYS A 80 24.58 10.68 -6.69
CA LYS A 80 25.80 9.90 -6.82
C LYS A 80 26.81 10.20 -5.71
N SER A 81 26.93 11.47 -5.28
CA SER A 81 27.87 11.87 -4.23
C SER A 81 27.59 11.16 -2.90
N LEU A 82 26.31 10.97 -2.57
CA LEU A 82 25.86 10.22 -1.41
C LEU A 82 26.11 8.72 -1.56
N LEU A 83 25.82 8.15 -2.73
CA LEU A 83 26.00 6.73 -3.03
C LEU A 83 27.49 6.33 -3.06
N ASP A 84 28.36 7.20 -3.56
CA ASP A 84 29.81 7.00 -3.59
C ASP A 84 30.40 7.08 -2.18
N TYR A 85 29.89 8.02 -1.35
CA TYR A 85 30.31 8.16 0.04
C TYR A 85 29.84 6.98 0.90
N HIS A 86 28.59 6.58 0.74
CA HIS A 86 27.98 5.46 1.46
C HIS A 86 27.87 4.25 0.53
N ARG A 87 28.95 3.43 0.47
CA ARG A 87 29.04 2.20 -0.36
C ARG A 87 27.83 1.24 -0.25
N LYS A 88 27.02 1.38 0.80
CA LYS A 88 25.67 0.85 0.95
C LYS A 88 24.79 1.85 1.71
N PHE A 89 24.03 2.69 1.01
CA PHE A 89 23.08 3.61 1.65
C PHE A 89 21.70 2.97 1.84
N ASP A 90 21.31 2.81 3.10
CA ASP A 90 20.00 2.33 3.51
C ASP A 90 19.07 3.49 3.89
N VAL A 91 18.31 3.95 2.90
CA VAL A 91 17.33 5.05 3.05
C VAL A 91 16.23 4.73 4.06
N GLU A 92 15.82 3.46 4.15
CA GLU A 92 14.65 3.05 4.94
C GLU A 92 14.94 3.19 6.45
N ASN A 93 16.20 3.04 6.86
CA ASN A 93 16.64 3.23 8.24
C ASN A 93 17.01 4.69 8.60
N TYR A 94 17.22 5.57 7.60
CA TYR A 94 17.62 6.97 7.81
C TYR A 94 16.44 7.91 8.09
N ALA A 95 15.25 7.61 7.55
CA ALA A 95 14.05 8.44 7.65
C ALA A 95 13.03 7.94 8.71
N ALA A 96 13.22 6.74 9.25
CA ALA A 96 12.33 6.13 10.23
C ALA A 96 12.57 6.71 11.63
N GLY A 97 11.61 7.47 12.15
CA GLY A 97 11.55 7.86 13.57
C GLY A 97 11.34 9.34 13.87
N LEU A 98 11.42 10.25 12.89
CA LEU A 98 11.41 11.70 13.18
C LEU A 98 10.06 12.41 13.06
N PHE A 99 9.05 11.81 12.44
CA PHE A 99 7.73 12.44 12.23
C PHE A 99 6.61 11.85 13.11
N HIS A 100 6.95 10.94 14.02
CA HIS A 100 6.01 10.35 14.97
C HIS A 100 6.00 11.04 16.34
N ASP A 101 6.68 12.19 16.48
CA ASP A 101 6.80 12.88 17.76
C ASP A 101 5.52 13.66 18.14
N ALA A 102 5.07 13.46 19.38
CA ALA A 102 3.81 14.02 19.90
C ALA A 102 3.81 15.56 20.04
N SER A 103 4.96 16.23 19.90
CA SER A 103 5.10 17.70 20.02
C SER A 103 4.52 18.49 18.85
N LEU A 104 4.23 17.85 17.70
CA LEU A 104 3.67 18.50 16.50
C LEU A 104 2.20 18.93 16.66
N GLY A 105 1.50 18.46 17.69
CA GLY A 105 0.09 18.80 17.94
C GLY A 105 -0.91 18.26 16.90
N VAL A 106 -0.42 17.59 15.85
CA VAL A 106 -1.16 16.90 14.78
C VAL A 106 -0.48 15.58 14.45
N HIS A 107 -1.25 14.54 14.11
CA HIS A 107 -0.70 13.23 13.73
C HIS A 107 -0.36 13.22 12.24
N MET A 108 0.92 13.30 11.90
CA MET A 108 1.43 13.26 10.53
C MET A 108 2.11 11.91 10.25
N GLN A 109 1.70 11.23 9.19
CA GLN A 109 2.24 9.95 8.76
C GLN A 109 3.09 10.16 7.51
N LEU A 110 4.38 9.81 7.55
CA LEU A 110 5.19 9.74 6.34
C LEU A 110 4.92 8.43 5.60
N ALA A 111 4.69 8.52 4.30
CA ALA A 111 4.60 7.38 3.39
C ALA A 111 5.67 7.52 2.31
N ILE A 112 6.75 6.74 2.39
CA ILE A 112 7.74 6.69 1.31
C ILE A 112 7.08 5.95 0.15
N VAL A 113 6.88 6.62 -0.98
CA VAL A 113 6.24 6.01 -2.16
C VAL A 113 7.28 5.42 -3.12
N ARG A 114 8.48 6.02 -3.18
CA ARG A 114 9.54 5.64 -4.12
C ARG A 114 10.91 6.10 -3.62
N ILE A 115 11.94 5.29 -3.88
CA ILE A 115 13.35 5.64 -3.68
C ILE A 115 14.07 5.52 -5.03
N ILE A 116 14.78 6.58 -5.44
CA ILE A 116 15.61 6.58 -6.65
C ILE A 116 17.08 6.75 -6.27
N ARG A 117 17.93 5.87 -6.83
CA ARG A 117 19.39 5.90 -6.67
C ARG A 117 20.01 6.33 -7.99
N LEU A 118 20.72 7.46 -8.01
CA LEU A 118 21.35 8.01 -9.21
C LEU A 118 22.78 7.45 -9.35
N GLU A 119 22.95 6.32 -10.04
CA GLU A 119 24.25 5.63 -10.23
C GLU A 119 25.05 6.14 -11.44
N VAL A 120 24.41 6.86 -12.36
CA VAL A 120 25.00 7.39 -13.61
C VAL A 120 25.48 8.83 -13.43
N GLU A 121 26.53 9.25 -14.15
CA GLU A 121 27.04 10.63 -14.11
C GLU A 121 25.99 11.67 -14.53
N GLU A 122 26.04 12.85 -13.88
CA GLU A 122 25.06 13.96 -13.96
C GLU A 122 24.77 14.49 -15.38
N ASN A 123 25.54 14.09 -16.38
CA ASN A 123 25.41 14.55 -17.77
C ASN A 123 24.39 13.74 -18.59
N GLU A 124 23.91 12.59 -18.09
CA GLU A 124 22.96 11.71 -18.80
C GLU A 124 21.53 11.77 -18.25
N MET A 125 21.30 12.53 -17.17
CA MET A 125 19.98 12.85 -16.65
C MET A 125 19.86 14.38 -16.60
N ASN A 126 18.67 14.94 -16.85
CA ASN A 126 18.45 16.39 -16.92
C ASN A 126 18.52 17.07 -15.53
N LEU A 127 19.51 16.72 -14.70
CA LEU A 127 19.69 17.08 -13.29
C LEU A 127 21.15 17.50 -13.02
N SER A 128 21.67 18.48 -13.75
CA SER A 128 23.00 19.03 -13.46
C SER A 128 22.97 19.80 -12.13
N MET A 129 23.65 19.28 -11.11
CA MET A 129 23.72 19.91 -9.80
C MET A 129 24.68 21.10 -9.85
N SER A 130 24.33 22.20 -9.20
CA SER A 130 25.15 23.41 -9.11
C SER A 130 25.51 23.70 -7.65
N GLN A 131 26.63 24.39 -7.42
CA GLN A 131 26.94 24.93 -6.08
C GLN A 131 25.87 25.92 -5.59
N ASP A 132 25.10 26.51 -6.51
CA ASP A 132 23.96 27.36 -6.16
C ASP A 132 22.71 26.54 -5.78
N ALA A 133 22.28 26.69 -4.53
CA ALA A 133 21.14 25.99 -3.94
C ALA A 133 19.82 26.28 -4.67
N GLY A 134 19.61 27.52 -5.12
CA GLY A 134 18.39 27.94 -5.81
C GLY A 134 18.26 27.29 -7.19
N THR A 135 19.35 27.26 -7.95
CA THR A 135 19.41 26.61 -9.27
C THR A 135 19.20 25.10 -9.15
N THR A 136 19.84 24.45 -8.17
CA THR A 136 19.67 23.01 -7.93
C THR A 136 18.23 22.68 -7.51
N LEU A 137 17.59 23.50 -6.66
CA LEU A 137 16.19 23.32 -6.26
C LEU A 137 15.24 23.40 -7.45
N ARG A 138 15.39 24.41 -8.33
CA ARG A 138 14.55 24.56 -9.53
C ARG A 138 14.68 23.38 -10.49
N ARG A 139 15.92 22.94 -10.76
CA ARG A 139 16.18 21.78 -11.63
C ARG A 139 15.59 20.50 -11.04
N PHE A 140 15.73 20.31 -9.74
CA PHE A 140 15.15 19.16 -9.05
C PHE A 140 13.61 19.21 -9.09
N GLN A 141 13.00 20.38 -8.94
CA GLN A 141 11.55 20.58 -9.07
C GLN A 141 11.03 20.23 -10.47
N GLU A 142 11.73 20.64 -11.53
CA GLU A 142 11.39 20.30 -12.91
C GLU A 142 11.53 18.79 -13.17
N TRP A 143 12.62 18.20 -12.67
CA TRP A 143 12.88 16.78 -12.84
C TRP A 143 11.88 15.91 -12.09
N GLN A 144 11.63 16.16 -10.80
CA GLN A 144 10.65 15.39 -10.02
C GLN A 144 9.26 15.52 -10.63
N ARG A 145 8.89 16.71 -11.14
CA ARG A 145 7.60 16.92 -11.80
C ARG A 145 7.43 16.03 -13.03
N SER A 146 8.49 15.85 -13.82
CA SER A 146 8.44 15.00 -15.03
C SER A 146 8.15 13.53 -14.72
N MET A 147 8.39 13.11 -13.48
CA MET A 147 8.22 11.73 -13.01
C MET A 147 7.16 11.59 -11.92
N ASN A 148 6.52 12.69 -11.50
CA ASN A 148 5.46 12.73 -10.50
C ASN A 148 4.10 12.67 -11.23
N PRO A 149 3.39 11.54 -11.14
CA PRO A 149 2.04 11.42 -11.68
C PRO A 149 1.13 12.52 -11.12
N ALA A 150 0.33 13.18 -11.95
CA ALA A 150 -0.56 14.27 -11.50
C ALA A 150 -1.77 13.78 -10.68
N ASP A 151 -1.99 12.47 -10.61
CA ASP A 151 -3.05 11.82 -9.83
C ASP A 151 -2.52 11.46 -8.44
N ASP A 152 -3.00 12.17 -7.40
CA ASP A 152 -2.66 11.93 -5.99
C ASP A 152 -2.86 10.47 -5.55
N SER A 153 -3.72 9.71 -6.23
CA SER A 153 -3.97 8.31 -5.88
C SER A 153 -3.03 7.30 -6.54
N HIS A 154 -2.08 7.75 -7.38
CA HIS A 154 -1.11 6.89 -8.04
C HIS A 154 -0.07 6.37 -7.04
N PRO A 155 0.35 5.09 -7.06
CA PRO A 155 1.31 4.49 -6.11
C PRO A 155 2.75 5.00 -6.21
N ASN A 156 2.95 6.04 -7.00
CA ASN A 156 4.23 6.74 -7.15
C ASN A 156 4.03 8.26 -7.23
N HIS A 157 2.80 8.72 -7.06
CA HIS A 157 2.54 10.10 -6.73
C HIS A 157 3.23 10.42 -5.40
N HIS A 158 3.70 11.65 -5.28
CA HIS A 158 4.26 12.15 -4.05
C HIS A 158 3.86 13.60 -3.87
N ASP A 159 3.39 13.92 -2.66
CA ASP A 159 3.11 15.28 -2.20
C ASP A 159 4.37 16.15 -2.16
N CYS A 160 5.52 15.51 -1.93
CA CYS A 160 6.82 16.15 -1.83
C CYS A 160 7.95 15.23 -2.31
N ALA A 161 8.95 15.81 -2.98
CA ALA A 161 10.20 15.14 -3.35
C ALA A 161 11.36 15.59 -2.46
N LEU A 162 12.24 14.68 -2.08
CA LEU A 162 13.41 14.94 -1.25
C LEU A 162 14.68 14.47 -1.97
N LEU A 163 15.60 15.40 -2.23
CA LEU A 163 16.95 15.08 -2.72
C LEU A 163 17.93 15.09 -1.55
N ILE A 164 18.67 13.99 -1.38
CA ILE A 164 19.73 13.87 -0.37
C ILE A 164 21.08 13.82 -1.10
N SER A 165 22.00 14.69 -0.68
CA SER A 165 23.32 14.85 -1.31
C SER A 165 24.43 15.05 -0.29
N LYS A 166 25.66 14.63 -0.62
CA LYS A 166 26.88 14.97 0.12
C LYS A 166 27.49 16.31 -0.28
N LEU A 167 26.95 16.98 -1.29
CA LEU A 167 27.46 18.27 -1.77
C LEU A 167 27.12 19.41 -0.81
N ASP A 168 28.04 20.37 -0.70
CA ASP A 168 27.80 21.60 0.05
C ASP A 168 26.77 22.49 -0.67
N ILE A 169 25.61 22.67 -0.04
CA ILE A 169 24.58 23.64 -0.42
C ILE A 169 25.06 25.06 -0.10
N CYS A 170 25.19 25.91 -1.13
CA CYS A 170 25.60 27.32 -1.01
C CYS A 170 24.54 28.27 -1.58
N VAL A 171 24.40 29.44 -0.96
CA VAL A 171 23.52 30.53 -1.46
C VAL A 171 24.30 31.52 -2.33
N SER A 172 25.61 31.63 -2.10
CA SER A 172 26.55 32.39 -2.94
C SER A 172 27.95 31.77 -2.83
N ARG A 173 28.90 32.21 -3.67
CA ARG A 173 30.29 31.69 -3.65
C ARG A 173 30.98 31.83 -2.28
N ASP A 174 30.56 32.80 -1.48
CA ASP A 174 31.15 33.10 -0.17
C ASP A 174 30.29 32.61 1.01
N LEU A 175 29.09 32.07 0.73
CA LEU A 175 28.10 31.67 1.74
C LEU A 175 27.66 30.21 1.51
N CYS A 176 28.45 29.30 2.06
CA CYS A 176 28.27 27.84 1.99
C CYS A 176 28.11 27.26 3.40
N GLY A 177 27.40 26.14 3.53
CA GLY A 177 27.26 25.44 4.83
C GLY A 177 25.83 25.11 5.24
N PHE A 178 24.85 25.46 4.41
CA PHE A 178 23.43 25.26 4.71
C PHE A 178 23.05 23.77 4.73
N THR A 179 22.18 23.41 5.67
CA THR A 179 21.71 22.03 5.89
C THR A 179 20.69 21.57 4.86
N GLY A 180 20.02 22.50 4.18
CA GLY A 180 19.05 22.22 3.14
C GLY A 180 18.45 23.47 2.50
N THR A 181 17.67 23.29 1.44
CA THR A 181 16.85 24.33 0.81
C THR A 181 15.51 23.73 0.39
N SER A 182 14.42 24.49 0.50
CA SER A 182 13.07 24.01 0.21
C SER A 182 12.15 25.16 -0.18
N THR A 183 11.03 24.85 -0.81
CA THR A 183 10.00 25.86 -1.11
C THR A 183 9.01 25.97 0.03
N ILE A 184 8.79 27.19 0.54
CA ILE A 184 7.79 27.44 1.58
C ILE A 184 6.39 27.12 1.06
N ALA A 185 5.63 26.33 1.82
CA ALA A 185 4.27 25.93 1.49
C ALA A 185 4.13 25.30 0.08
N GLY A 186 5.20 24.63 -0.40
CA GLY A 186 5.23 23.97 -1.70
C GLY A 186 4.57 22.59 -1.72
N THR A 187 4.26 22.01 -0.55
CA THR A 187 3.60 20.70 -0.45
C THR A 187 2.29 20.69 -1.24
N CYS A 188 2.12 19.66 -2.08
CA CYS A 188 0.99 19.47 -2.99
C CYS A 188 0.85 20.50 -4.12
N ASP A 189 1.91 21.26 -4.37
CA ASP A 189 2.12 21.88 -5.66
C ASP A 189 3.11 20.97 -6.43
N PRO A 190 2.68 20.24 -7.47
CA PRO A 190 3.55 19.33 -8.22
C PRO A 190 4.71 20.04 -8.91
N THR A 191 4.70 21.38 -8.97
CA THR A 191 5.79 22.20 -9.52
C THR A 191 6.76 22.71 -8.46
N ARG A 192 6.41 22.65 -7.17
CA ARG A 192 7.14 23.31 -6.08
C ARG A 192 7.42 22.41 -4.87
N GLY A 193 6.72 21.29 -4.74
CA GLY A 193 6.82 20.33 -3.63
C GLY A 193 8.14 19.56 -3.63
N ALA A 194 9.23 20.25 -3.30
CA ALA A 194 10.55 19.66 -3.24
C ALA A 194 11.42 20.29 -2.14
N ALA A 195 12.30 19.47 -1.58
CA ALA A 195 13.34 19.85 -0.65
C ALA A 195 14.67 19.19 -1.04
N ILE A 196 15.77 19.89 -0.81
CA ILE A 196 17.12 19.38 -0.92
C ILE A 196 17.74 19.41 0.47
N VAL A 197 18.35 18.30 0.88
CA VAL A 197 19.00 18.16 2.19
C VAL A 197 20.43 17.70 1.99
N ARG A 198 21.34 18.36 2.70
CA ARG A 198 22.73 17.92 2.82
C ARG A 198 22.82 16.81 3.85
N ASP A 199 23.42 15.69 3.47
CA ASP A 199 23.69 14.58 4.37
C ASP A 199 24.88 14.89 5.30
N ALA A 200 24.54 15.12 6.57
CA ALA A 200 25.45 15.37 7.67
C ALA A 200 25.59 14.16 8.62
N GLY A 201 25.17 12.96 8.22
CA GLY A 201 25.16 11.78 9.09
C GLY A 201 23.84 11.62 9.86
N LEU A 202 23.90 11.16 11.12
CA LEU A 202 22.71 11.01 11.97
C LEU A 202 21.82 12.27 12.10
N PRO A 203 22.38 13.52 12.12
CA PRO A 203 21.57 14.75 12.12
C PRO A 203 20.75 14.99 10.84
N THR A 204 21.04 14.30 9.72
CA THR A 204 20.31 14.46 8.46
C THR A 204 18.82 14.22 8.64
N GLY A 205 18.42 13.31 9.53
CA GLY A 205 17.00 13.09 9.84
C GLY A 205 16.30 14.34 10.39
N TYR A 206 16.98 15.13 11.25
CA TYR A 206 16.48 16.42 11.72
C TYR A 206 16.45 17.46 10.59
N HIS A 207 17.45 17.47 9.71
CA HIS A 207 17.47 18.36 8.56
C HIS A 207 16.30 18.07 7.60
N ILE A 208 15.99 16.79 7.37
CA ILE A 208 14.82 16.36 6.60
C ILE A 208 13.53 16.87 7.26
N ALA A 209 13.38 16.66 8.58
CA ALA A 209 12.23 17.15 9.32
C ALA A 209 12.05 18.67 9.23
N HIS A 210 13.14 19.42 9.40
CA HIS A 210 13.15 20.87 9.30
C HIS A 210 12.76 21.35 7.89
N GLN A 211 13.34 20.76 6.83
CA GLN A 211 13.07 21.19 5.45
C GLN A 211 11.66 20.79 4.98
N ILE A 212 11.16 19.62 5.39
CA ILE A 212 9.76 19.26 5.16
C ILE A 212 8.82 20.18 5.96
N GLY A 213 9.23 20.65 7.14
CA GLY A 213 8.48 21.65 7.89
C GLY A 213 8.27 22.96 7.12
N HIS A 214 9.27 23.40 6.33
CA HIS A 214 9.12 24.58 5.45
C HIS A 214 8.15 24.34 4.30
N THR A 215 8.15 23.13 3.71
CA THR A 215 7.24 22.80 2.60
C THR A 215 5.78 22.74 3.03
N GLN A 216 5.50 22.56 4.32
CA GLN A 216 4.15 22.50 4.87
C GLN A 216 3.43 23.86 4.86
N GLY A 217 2.54 24.02 3.88
CA GLY A 217 1.38 24.92 3.97
C GLY A 217 0.17 24.07 4.36
N LEU A 218 -0.83 24.63 5.05
CA LEU A 218 -2.08 23.92 5.36
C LEU A 218 -2.80 23.53 4.05
N ALA A 219 -2.52 22.33 3.54
CA ALA A 219 -2.93 21.84 2.23
C ALA A 219 -3.86 20.61 2.38
N PHE A 220 -4.93 20.59 1.59
CA PHE A 220 -6.04 19.63 1.68
C PHE A 220 -5.73 18.23 1.13
N CYS A 221 -4.73 18.14 0.25
CA CYS A 221 -4.14 16.92 -0.31
C CYS A 221 -3.65 15.94 0.76
N LEU A 222 -3.02 16.45 1.84
CA LEU A 222 -2.50 15.66 2.95
C LEU A 222 -3.60 14.98 3.80
N GLU A 223 -4.88 15.19 3.49
CA GLU A 223 -6.02 14.55 4.16
C GLU A 223 -6.42 13.21 3.51
N ASP A 224 -5.63 12.71 2.56
CA ASP A 224 -5.83 11.48 1.80
C ASP A 224 -5.47 10.19 2.59
N GLU A 225 -6.07 9.06 2.17
CA GLU A 225 -5.86 7.76 2.81
C GLU A 225 -4.58 7.10 2.28
N GLN A 226 -3.67 6.74 3.20
CA GLN A 226 -2.43 5.99 2.94
C GLN A 226 -2.60 4.86 1.90
N GLN A 227 -1.82 4.92 0.81
CA GLN A 227 -1.64 3.80 -0.12
C GLN A 227 -0.84 2.67 0.55
N ASP A 228 -1.18 1.40 0.29
CA ASP A 228 -0.65 0.20 0.98
C ASP A 228 0.81 -0.12 0.58
N HIS A 229 1.72 0.82 0.83
CA HIS A 229 3.17 0.63 0.72
C HIS A 229 3.67 0.00 2.01
N ARG A 230 3.74 -1.34 2.05
CA ARG A 230 4.42 -2.06 3.12
C ARG A 230 5.93 -1.94 2.97
N PHE A 231 6.48 -0.84 3.46
CA PHE A 231 7.86 -0.85 3.93
C PHE A 231 7.85 -1.41 5.35
N PRO A 232 8.55 -2.53 5.63
CA PRO A 232 8.68 -3.00 7.00
C PRO A 232 9.45 -1.92 7.77
N SER A 233 8.73 -1.09 8.53
CA SER A 233 9.37 -0.25 9.53
C SER A 233 9.97 -1.20 10.55
N ALA A 234 11.28 -1.42 10.46
CA ALA A 234 11.99 -1.89 11.63
C ALA A 234 11.81 -0.80 12.68
N GLU A 235 11.02 -1.06 13.73
CA GLU A 235 10.95 -0.21 14.93
C GLU A 235 12.28 -0.27 15.72
N MET A 236 13.42 -0.28 15.01
CA MET A 236 14.74 -0.26 15.60
C MET A 236 15.10 1.18 15.90
N LEU A 237 15.31 1.49 17.18
CA LEU A 237 15.73 2.83 17.59
C LEU A 237 17.09 3.15 16.94
N PRO A 238 17.37 4.41 16.56
CA PRO A 238 18.56 4.75 15.78
C PRO A 238 19.89 4.33 16.43
N GLY A 239 19.98 4.30 17.75
CA GLY A 239 21.14 3.86 18.51
C GLY A 239 21.36 2.34 18.58
N VAL A 240 20.36 1.54 18.18
CA VAL A 240 20.53 0.10 17.92
C VAL A 240 21.28 -0.12 16.60
N MET A 241 21.07 0.78 15.63
CA MET A 241 21.72 0.74 14.32
C MET A 241 23.07 1.45 14.32
N TYR A 242 23.19 2.55 15.07
CA TYR A 242 24.39 3.38 15.16
C TYR A 242 24.84 3.42 16.62
N ASN A 243 25.80 2.59 17.00
CA ASN A 243 26.32 2.56 18.37
C ASN A 243 27.13 3.84 18.68
N GLY A 244 27.65 3.97 19.91
CA GLY A 244 28.40 5.16 20.33
C GLY A 244 29.63 5.47 19.46
N ASP A 245 30.32 4.44 18.96
CA ASP A 245 31.44 4.62 18.05
C ASP A 245 30.98 5.15 16.69
N ASP A 246 29.90 4.58 16.13
CA ASP A 246 29.35 4.98 14.84
C ASP A 246 28.92 6.45 14.87
N GLN A 247 28.26 6.87 15.96
CA GLN A 247 27.87 8.27 16.16
C GLN A 247 29.08 9.19 16.27
N CYS A 248 30.15 8.79 16.96
CA CYS A 248 31.39 9.56 17.06
C CYS A 248 32.10 9.72 15.71
N ARG A 249 32.10 8.66 14.88
CA ARG A 249 32.66 8.72 13.53
C ARG A 249 31.89 9.67 12.61
N LEU A 250 30.56 9.71 12.78
CA LEU A 250 29.68 10.61 12.04
C LEU A 250 29.84 12.08 12.47
N LEU A 251 30.08 12.34 13.75
CA LEU A 251 30.20 13.70 14.31
C LEU A 251 31.55 14.35 14.04
N TYR A 252 32.65 13.59 14.05
CA TYR A 252 34.01 14.13 13.95
C TYR A 252 34.73 13.64 12.71
N ARG A 253 35.31 12.43 12.75
CA ARG A 253 36.13 11.84 11.67
C ARG A 253 36.04 10.32 11.73
N THR A 254 36.41 9.63 10.64
CA THR A 254 36.30 8.16 10.52
C THR A 254 37.11 7.37 11.56
N ASP A 255 38.11 7.99 12.18
CA ASP A 255 38.97 7.43 13.23
C ASP A 255 38.52 7.80 14.66
N ALA A 256 37.50 8.64 14.81
CA ALA A 256 36.92 8.95 16.11
C ALA A 256 36.18 7.73 16.69
N ARG A 257 36.25 7.56 18.01
CA ARG A 257 35.59 6.45 18.73
C ARG A 257 34.92 6.97 19.99
N GLN A 258 34.06 6.17 20.58
CA GLN A 258 33.52 6.42 21.90
C GLN A 258 34.64 6.41 22.94
N CYS A 259 34.53 7.29 23.94
CA CYS A 259 35.46 7.29 25.07
C CYS A 259 35.28 6.07 25.99
N ASP A 260 36.38 5.58 26.55
CA ASP A 260 36.43 4.43 27.48
C ASP A 260 35.70 4.69 28.81
N MET A 261 35.37 5.96 29.12
CA MET A 261 34.57 6.33 30.29
C MET A 261 33.08 5.91 30.20
N GLY A 262 32.68 5.25 29.12
CA GLY A 262 31.31 4.79 28.89
C GLY A 262 30.37 5.89 28.37
N ILE A 263 29.15 5.49 28.02
CA ILE A 263 28.11 6.40 27.51
C ILE A 263 27.25 6.93 28.66
N THR A 264 27.23 8.25 28.80
CA THR A 264 26.17 8.95 29.54
C THR A 264 25.05 9.32 28.58
N CYS A 265 23.81 8.91 28.85
CA CYS A 265 22.67 9.18 27.96
C CYS A 265 22.28 10.67 27.86
N GLU A 266 22.87 11.52 28.68
CA GLU A 266 22.75 12.97 28.62
C GLU A 266 23.68 13.59 27.57
N THR A 267 24.85 13.01 27.32
CA THR A 267 25.82 13.54 26.37
C THR A 267 26.78 12.48 25.84
N LEU A 268 26.93 12.38 24.52
CA LEU A 268 27.91 11.53 23.87
C LEU A 268 29.33 12.11 24.00
N ARG A 269 30.30 11.25 24.31
CA ARG A 269 31.73 11.61 24.42
C ARG A 269 32.55 10.81 23.41
N CYS A 270 33.34 11.53 22.62
CA CYS A 270 34.12 10.96 21.53
C CYS A 270 35.61 11.23 21.75
N ALA A 271 36.41 10.18 21.64
CA ALA A 271 37.85 10.25 21.56
C ALA A 271 38.24 10.63 20.12
N VAL A 272 38.83 11.81 19.97
CA VAL A 272 39.33 12.32 18.69
C VAL A 272 40.87 12.23 18.70
N PRO A 273 41.50 11.60 17.69
CA PRO A 273 42.96 11.52 17.62
C PRO A 273 43.63 12.89 17.67
N GLY A 274 44.57 13.06 18.61
CA GLY A 274 45.27 14.33 18.86
C GLY A 274 44.51 15.36 19.71
N GLY A 275 43.21 15.18 19.95
CA GLY A 275 42.36 16.09 20.74
C GLY A 275 41.84 15.53 22.07
N GLY A 276 42.03 14.23 22.32
CA GLY A 276 41.54 13.57 23.53
C GLY A 276 40.03 13.34 23.52
N CYS A 277 39.44 13.12 24.70
CA CYS A 277 38.00 12.90 24.86
C CYS A 277 37.23 14.23 24.88
N VAL A 278 36.46 14.48 23.82
CA VAL A 278 35.63 15.69 23.67
C VAL A 278 34.15 15.36 23.83
N SER A 279 33.41 16.27 24.47
CA SER A 279 31.96 16.18 24.58
C SER A 279 31.30 16.66 23.29
N ALA A 280 30.40 15.85 22.72
CA ALA A 280 29.62 16.23 21.56
C ALA A 280 28.47 17.21 21.87
N ARG A 281 28.24 17.54 23.16
CA ARG A 281 27.12 18.36 23.67
C ARG A 281 25.71 17.91 23.25
N LYS A 282 25.58 16.75 22.62
CA LYS A 282 24.33 16.12 22.20
C LYS A 282 24.16 14.77 22.90
N PRO A 283 22.94 14.38 23.29
CA PRO A 283 22.70 13.05 23.83
C PRO A 283 22.98 11.98 22.77
N PRO A 284 23.41 10.77 23.16
CA PRO A 284 23.46 9.62 22.26
C PRO A 284 22.08 9.30 21.70
N ALA A 285 22.04 8.73 20.50
CA ALA A 285 20.79 8.29 19.87
C ALA A 285 19.99 7.33 20.77
N GLU A 286 18.67 7.35 20.68
CA GLU A 286 17.85 6.41 21.44
C GLU A 286 18.15 4.97 21.00
N GLY A 287 18.26 4.04 21.94
CA GLY A 287 18.71 2.68 21.71
C GLY A 287 20.22 2.46 21.82
N THR A 288 21.02 3.51 21.98
CA THR A 288 22.48 3.37 22.11
C THR A 288 22.83 2.60 23.39
N PRO A 289 23.67 1.55 23.35
CA PRO A 289 24.01 0.76 24.53
C PRO A 289 24.77 1.59 25.55
N CYS A 290 24.24 1.71 26.77
CA CYS A 290 24.85 2.47 27.87
C CYS A 290 25.35 1.60 29.02
N GLY A 291 25.17 0.28 28.91
CA GLY A 291 25.65 -0.73 29.87
C GLY A 291 25.19 -2.13 29.47
N GLU A 292 25.53 -3.15 30.25
CA GLU A 292 25.06 -4.52 30.00
C GLU A 292 23.53 -4.59 30.00
N LYS A 293 22.95 -4.98 28.87
CA LYS A 293 21.50 -5.06 28.64
C LYS A 293 20.75 -3.75 28.94
N ARG A 294 21.42 -2.61 28.74
CA ARG A 294 20.83 -1.28 28.91
C ARG A 294 21.07 -0.38 27.71
N TRP A 295 20.12 0.50 27.44
CA TRP A 295 20.16 1.45 26.33
C TRP A 295 19.75 2.86 26.76
N CYS A 296 20.16 3.85 25.98
CA CYS A 296 19.72 5.22 26.16
C CYS A 296 18.31 5.43 25.61
N TYR A 297 17.39 5.97 26.41
CA TYR A 297 16.04 6.34 25.98
C TYR A 297 15.60 7.57 26.77
N GLN A 298 15.13 8.62 26.10
CA GLN A 298 14.82 9.92 26.73
C GLN A 298 15.92 10.41 27.71
N MET A 299 17.17 10.39 27.26
CA MET A 299 18.37 10.80 28.02
C MET A 299 18.68 9.97 29.29
N LYS A 300 18.00 8.83 29.50
CA LYS A 300 18.22 7.92 30.64
C LYS A 300 18.75 6.57 30.17
N CYS A 301 19.61 5.95 30.98
CA CYS A 301 20.11 4.60 30.75
C CYS A 301 19.15 3.57 31.38
N LEU A 302 18.34 2.92 30.55
CA LEU A 302 17.25 2.01 30.97
C LEU A 302 17.53 0.58 30.51
N MET A 303 16.87 -0.42 31.11
CA MET A 303 16.99 -1.80 30.63
C MET A 303 16.41 -1.92 29.21
N VAL A 304 17.03 -2.75 28.37
CA VAL A 304 16.53 -3.02 27.02
C VAL A 304 15.10 -3.58 27.13
N GLY A 305 14.15 -2.87 26.52
CA GLY A 305 12.71 -3.18 26.59
C GLY A 305 11.91 -2.35 27.60
N GLU A 306 12.53 -1.64 28.54
CA GLU A 306 11.82 -0.69 29.41
C GLU A 306 11.60 0.64 28.68
N ARG A 307 10.31 1.03 28.54
CA ARG A 307 9.87 2.35 28.08
C ARG A 307 8.96 2.98 29.16
N PRO A 308 9.52 3.53 30.26
CA PRO A 308 8.74 4.06 31.38
C PRO A 308 7.86 5.23 30.93
N GLY A 309 6.55 5.13 31.12
CA GLY A 309 5.57 6.11 30.62
C GLY A 309 5.00 5.79 29.23
N ALA A 310 5.47 4.72 28.58
CA ALA A 310 4.85 4.19 27.37
C ALA A 310 3.49 3.59 27.69
N THR A 311 2.45 4.09 27.03
CA THR A 311 1.13 3.47 27.01
C THR A 311 0.89 2.98 25.60
N ASP A 312 0.73 1.67 25.42
CA ASP A 312 0.39 1.11 24.12
C ASP A 312 -1.04 1.50 23.72
N GLY A 313 -1.22 1.70 22.44
CA GLY A 313 -2.51 2.08 21.88
C GLY A 313 -3.53 0.93 21.94
N GLY A 314 -4.75 1.25 22.37
CA GLY A 314 -5.90 0.35 22.34
C GLY A 314 -6.98 0.80 21.34
N TRP A 315 -7.61 -0.18 20.69
CA TRP A 315 -8.62 0.09 19.66
C TRP A 315 -9.90 0.70 20.26
N GLY A 316 -10.34 1.82 19.68
CA GLY A 316 -11.65 2.40 19.91
C GLY A 316 -12.79 1.57 19.31
N THR A 317 -14.02 1.99 19.58
CA THR A 317 -15.21 1.38 18.97
C THR A 317 -15.25 1.62 17.46
N TRP A 318 -15.76 0.63 16.74
CA TRP A 318 -16.08 0.76 15.33
C TRP A 318 -17.11 1.88 15.09
N SER A 319 -16.91 2.63 14.00
CA SER A 319 -17.88 3.61 13.51
C SER A 319 -19.18 2.93 13.07
N SER A 320 -20.22 3.72 12.84
CA SER A 320 -21.33 3.26 12.00
C SER A 320 -20.81 2.88 10.61
N TRP A 321 -21.49 1.93 9.98
CA TRP A 321 -21.21 1.56 8.60
C TRP A 321 -21.41 2.75 7.65
N SER A 322 -20.57 2.85 6.64
CA SER A 322 -20.73 3.78 5.52
C SER A 322 -22.00 3.47 4.70
N GLY A 323 -22.35 4.38 3.80
CA GLY A 323 -23.25 4.05 2.69
C GLY A 323 -22.69 2.89 1.86
N CYS A 324 -23.59 2.18 1.16
CA CYS A 324 -23.19 1.13 0.25
C CYS A 324 -22.59 1.72 -1.02
N SER A 325 -21.52 1.12 -1.55
CA SER A 325 -20.86 1.60 -2.77
C SER A 325 -21.73 1.54 -4.02
N ARG A 326 -22.80 0.74 -4.02
CA ARG A 326 -23.81 0.67 -5.08
C ARG A 326 -25.16 0.17 -4.55
N THR A 327 -26.18 0.21 -5.39
CA THR A 327 -27.57 -0.10 -5.04
C THR A 327 -28.05 -1.50 -5.47
N CYS A 328 -27.32 -2.19 -6.36
CA CYS A 328 -27.57 -3.56 -6.79
C CYS A 328 -26.25 -4.29 -7.07
N GLY A 329 -26.25 -5.61 -7.24
CA GLY A 329 -25.09 -6.37 -7.72
C GLY A 329 -23.92 -6.42 -6.74
N SER A 330 -24.21 -6.51 -5.44
CA SER A 330 -23.23 -6.71 -4.35
C SER A 330 -22.21 -5.58 -4.21
N GLY A 331 -22.63 -4.49 -3.58
CA GLY A 331 -21.76 -3.40 -3.14
C GLY A 331 -21.03 -3.69 -1.83
N VAL A 332 -20.18 -2.76 -1.41
CA VAL A 332 -19.38 -2.84 -0.18
C VAL A 332 -19.65 -1.60 0.67
N SER A 333 -19.84 -1.81 1.98
CA SER A 333 -19.77 -0.76 2.99
C SER A 333 -18.55 -0.99 3.87
N HIS A 334 -18.01 0.07 4.45
CA HIS A 334 -16.89 -0.01 5.38
C HIS A 334 -17.21 0.62 6.74
N SER A 335 -16.44 0.24 7.74
CA SER A 335 -16.49 0.77 9.10
C SER A 335 -15.07 0.93 9.59
N VAL A 336 -14.77 2.06 10.24
CA VAL A 336 -13.41 2.40 10.70
C VAL A 336 -13.38 2.53 12.22
N ARG A 337 -12.22 2.26 12.83
CA ARG A 337 -11.95 2.54 14.24
C ARG A 337 -10.64 3.30 14.36
N SER A 338 -10.44 3.96 15.48
CA SER A 338 -9.21 4.72 15.78
C SER A 338 -8.50 4.08 16.96
N CYS A 339 -7.17 4.17 16.98
CA CYS A 339 -6.37 3.71 18.11
C CYS A 339 -6.33 4.78 19.19
N ASN A 340 -7.36 4.81 20.05
CA ASN A 340 -7.58 5.90 20.99
C ASN A 340 -8.18 5.46 22.34
N ARG A 341 -8.18 4.16 22.65
CA ARG A 341 -8.69 3.60 23.92
C ARG A 341 -7.73 2.57 24.52
N PRO A 342 -6.59 2.99 25.11
CA PRO A 342 -6.08 4.37 25.19
C PRO A 342 -5.35 4.80 23.90
N PRO A 343 -5.10 6.11 23.67
CA PRO A 343 -4.17 6.53 22.62
C PRO A 343 -2.73 6.15 23.01
N PRO A 344 -1.87 5.78 22.04
CA PRO A 344 -0.47 5.50 22.33
C PRO A 344 0.25 6.76 22.83
N SER A 345 1.09 6.63 23.86
CA SER A 345 1.87 7.73 24.44
C SER A 345 3.22 7.26 24.94
N GLY A 346 4.20 8.17 25.10
CA GLY A 346 5.49 7.88 25.75
C GLY A 346 6.32 6.77 25.08
N GLY A 347 6.19 6.59 23.76
CA GLY A 347 6.86 5.51 23.03
C GLY A 347 6.12 4.16 23.03
N GLY A 348 4.85 4.13 23.43
CA GLY A 348 4.00 2.95 23.32
C GLY A 348 3.65 2.60 21.87
N SER A 349 3.48 1.31 21.60
CA SER A 349 3.21 0.77 20.27
C SER A 349 1.79 1.13 19.80
N TYR A 350 1.62 1.34 18.49
CA TYR A 350 0.31 1.55 17.91
C TYR A 350 -0.53 0.26 17.91
N CYS A 351 -1.85 0.39 17.82
CA CYS A 351 -2.77 -0.74 17.89
C CYS A 351 -2.52 -1.78 16.79
N ILE A 352 -2.41 -3.05 17.19
CA ILE A 352 -2.24 -4.18 16.27
C ILE A 352 -3.61 -4.68 15.77
N GLY A 353 -3.77 -4.84 14.46
CA GLY A 353 -4.97 -5.37 13.80
C GLY A 353 -5.62 -4.40 12.81
N ASP A 354 -6.79 -4.76 12.26
CA ASP A 354 -7.41 -3.98 11.17
C ASP A 354 -8.05 -2.68 11.67
N ARG A 355 -7.70 -1.54 11.05
CA ARG A 355 -8.32 -0.22 11.30
C ARG A 355 -9.67 -0.04 10.58
N LYS A 356 -9.89 -0.80 9.51
CA LYS A 356 -11.03 -0.71 8.60
C LYS A 356 -11.57 -2.11 8.32
N ARG A 357 -12.88 -2.30 8.52
CA ARG A 357 -13.59 -3.54 8.19
C ARG A 357 -14.63 -3.29 7.12
N HIS A 358 -15.02 -4.34 6.40
CA HIS A 358 -15.90 -4.28 5.23
C HIS A 358 -17.08 -5.23 5.40
N LYS A 359 -18.21 -4.90 4.80
CA LYS A 359 -19.37 -5.80 4.67
C LYS A 359 -19.97 -5.69 3.26
N ILE A 360 -20.59 -6.76 2.78
CA ILE A 360 -21.36 -6.73 1.54
C ILE A 360 -22.72 -6.10 1.81
N CYS A 361 -23.22 -5.34 0.84
CA CYS A 361 -24.52 -4.68 0.86
C CYS A 361 -25.12 -4.68 -0.56
N ALA A 362 -26.38 -4.30 -0.69
CA ALA A 362 -27.06 -4.21 -2.00
C ALA A 362 -26.94 -5.50 -2.85
N THR A 363 -27.30 -6.64 -2.25
CA THR A 363 -27.10 -7.99 -2.82
C THR A 363 -28.12 -8.36 -3.90
N ASN A 364 -29.16 -7.55 -4.10
CA ASN A 364 -30.14 -7.80 -5.15
C ASN A 364 -29.45 -7.67 -6.52
N PRO A 365 -29.67 -8.59 -7.46
CA PRO A 365 -29.08 -8.51 -8.80
C PRO A 365 -29.54 -7.23 -9.51
N CYS A 366 -28.67 -6.66 -10.34
CA CYS A 366 -29.03 -5.55 -11.22
C CYS A 366 -29.89 -6.05 -12.38
N ASP A 367 -30.66 -5.14 -12.99
CA ASP A 367 -31.51 -5.46 -14.13
C ASP A 367 -30.70 -5.97 -15.33
N VAL A 368 -31.31 -6.85 -16.13
CA VAL A 368 -30.64 -7.45 -17.28
C VAL A 368 -30.40 -6.38 -18.35
N GLY A 369 -29.15 -6.25 -18.80
CA GLY A 369 -28.74 -5.28 -19.82
C GLY A 369 -28.25 -3.93 -19.28
N THR A 370 -28.24 -3.72 -17.96
CA THR A 370 -27.58 -2.54 -17.38
C THR A 370 -26.06 -2.61 -17.57
N PRO A 371 -25.38 -1.46 -17.75
CA PRO A 371 -23.92 -1.41 -17.83
C PRO A 371 -23.28 -2.02 -16.59
N SER A 372 -22.09 -2.62 -16.74
CA SER A 372 -21.37 -3.14 -15.57
C SER A 372 -20.97 -1.99 -14.65
N PHE A 373 -20.75 -2.27 -13.37
CA PHE A 373 -20.32 -1.21 -12.44
C PHE A 373 -18.96 -0.60 -12.82
N ARG A 374 -18.13 -1.33 -13.58
CA ARG A 374 -16.88 -0.81 -14.12
C ARG A 374 -17.13 0.11 -15.32
N ASP A 375 -18.13 -0.18 -16.15
CA ASP A 375 -18.55 0.70 -17.25
C ASP A 375 -19.08 2.03 -16.71
N VAL A 376 -19.90 1.97 -15.64
CA VAL A 376 -20.40 3.18 -14.97
C VAL A 376 -19.24 4.04 -14.47
N GLN A 377 -18.21 3.43 -13.87
CA GLN A 377 -17.02 4.14 -13.40
C GLN A 377 -16.19 4.74 -14.53
N CYS A 378 -16.07 4.08 -15.70
CA CYS A 378 -15.43 4.68 -16.87
C CYS A 378 -16.24 5.89 -17.37
N ALA A 379 -17.56 5.75 -17.48
CA ALA A 379 -18.45 6.80 -17.96
C ALA A 379 -18.47 8.06 -17.07
N GLU A 380 -18.03 7.97 -15.80
CA GLU A 380 -17.83 9.16 -14.94
C GLU A 380 -16.80 10.15 -15.53
N PHE A 381 -15.96 9.72 -16.47
CA PHE A 381 -14.95 10.53 -17.12
C PHE A 381 -15.36 11.01 -18.52
N ASP A 382 -16.59 10.79 -18.95
CA ASP A 382 -17.04 11.17 -20.30
C ASP A 382 -16.99 12.69 -20.53
N ASP A 383 -17.23 13.47 -19.47
CA ASP A 383 -17.17 14.94 -19.49
C ASP A 383 -15.76 15.49 -19.14
N TRP A 384 -14.78 14.62 -18.88
CA TRP A 384 -13.43 15.03 -18.52
C TRP A 384 -12.58 15.28 -19.76
N VAL A 385 -11.90 16.43 -19.80
CA VAL A 385 -10.96 16.78 -20.86
C VAL A 385 -9.63 16.05 -20.61
N PHE A 386 -9.32 15.08 -21.47
CA PHE A 386 -8.13 14.25 -21.37
C PHE A 386 -6.85 15.10 -21.60
N PRO A 387 -5.89 15.14 -20.65
CA PRO A 387 -4.74 16.06 -20.70
C PRO A 387 -3.81 15.88 -21.90
N GLU A 388 -3.64 14.66 -22.40
CA GLU A 388 -2.66 14.32 -23.42
C GLU A 388 -3.07 14.78 -24.82
N ASP A 389 -4.37 14.91 -25.08
CA ASP A 389 -4.89 15.37 -26.38
C ASP A 389 -5.87 16.55 -26.31
N GLY A 390 -6.25 16.97 -25.10
CA GLY A 390 -7.11 18.12 -24.84
C GLY A 390 -8.57 17.91 -25.24
N LYS A 391 -9.05 16.67 -25.37
CA LYS A 391 -10.42 16.35 -25.82
C LYS A 391 -11.20 15.54 -24.79
N THR A 392 -12.53 15.60 -24.90
CA THR A 392 -13.42 14.70 -24.17
C THR A 392 -13.61 13.41 -24.96
N HIS A 393 -13.66 12.29 -24.24
CA HIS A 393 -13.84 10.96 -24.83
C HIS A 393 -15.02 10.25 -24.17
N ARG A 394 -15.63 9.31 -24.91
CA ARG A 394 -16.56 8.36 -24.35
C ARG A 394 -15.82 7.10 -23.91
N TRP A 395 -15.76 6.89 -22.61
CA TRP A 395 -14.98 5.83 -22.00
C TRP A 395 -15.83 4.58 -21.74
N LEU A 396 -15.29 3.43 -22.12
CA LEU A 396 -15.88 2.12 -21.84
C LEU A 396 -14.87 1.24 -21.11
N THR A 397 -15.34 0.25 -20.36
CA THR A 397 -14.42 -0.67 -19.66
C THR A 397 -13.44 -1.30 -20.64
N TYR A 398 -12.14 -1.15 -20.35
CA TYR A 398 -11.12 -1.88 -21.04
C TYR A 398 -10.76 -3.14 -20.24
N ASN A 399 -11.11 -4.27 -20.85
CA ASN A 399 -10.73 -5.56 -20.33
C ASN A 399 -9.27 -5.83 -20.76
N LEU A 400 -8.32 -5.68 -19.83
CA LEU A 400 -6.88 -5.90 -20.08
C LEU A 400 -6.62 -7.16 -20.92
N PRO A 401 -5.69 -7.12 -21.89
CA PRO A 401 -5.23 -8.27 -22.64
C PRO A 401 -4.72 -9.40 -21.74
N GLU A 402 -4.79 -10.63 -22.26
CA GLU A 402 -4.58 -11.88 -21.52
C GLU A 402 -3.18 -12.00 -20.88
N ASP A 403 -2.17 -11.41 -21.53
CA ASP A 403 -0.76 -11.34 -21.11
C ASP A 403 -0.52 -10.34 -19.98
N LEU A 404 -1.23 -9.21 -19.97
CA LEU A 404 -1.10 -8.15 -18.95
C LEU A 404 -1.94 -8.39 -17.69
N ARG A 405 -3.03 -9.18 -17.78
CA ARG A 405 -3.89 -9.54 -16.63
C ARG A 405 -3.18 -10.25 -15.48
N ALA A 406 -2.04 -10.88 -15.77
CA ALA A 406 -1.28 -11.65 -14.80
C ALA A 406 -0.30 -10.78 -13.99
N SER A 407 0.19 -9.69 -14.59
CA SER A 407 1.16 -8.75 -13.99
C SER A 407 0.52 -7.47 -13.45
N GLU A 408 -0.66 -7.08 -13.94
CA GLU A 408 -1.32 -5.82 -13.56
C GLU A 408 -2.42 -5.98 -12.51
N ASN A 409 -2.72 -4.90 -11.80
CA ASN A 409 -3.72 -4.87 -10.76
C ASN A 409 -5.14 -4.97 -11.37
N PRO A 410 -5.90 -6.09 -11.18
CA PRO A 410 -7.26 -6.23 -11.72
C PRO A 410 -8.26 -5.27 -11.07
N CYS A 411 -7.85 -4.57 -10.02
CA CYS A 411 -8.63 -3.57 -9.32
C CYS A 411 -8.25 -2.13 -9.68
N ALA A 412 -7.44 -1.89 -10.71
CA ALA A 412 -7.33 -0.57 -11.34
C ALA A 412 -8.42 -0.38 -12.41
N LEU A 413 -8.80 0.88 -12.68
CA LEU A 413 -9.85 1.26 -13.63
C LEU A 413 -9.25 1.54 -15.00
N TYR A 414 -9.06 0.49 -15.78
CA TYR A 414 -8.69 0.60 -17.19
C TYR A 414 -9.91 0.88 -18.07
N CYS A 415 -9.83 1.93 -18.87
CA CYS A 415 -10.87 2.35 -19.79
C CYS A 415 -10.31 2.53 -21.20
N ARG A 416 -11.19 2.38 -22.19
CA ARG A 416 -10.89 2.58 -23.60
C ARG A 416 -11.85 3.59 -24.18
N SER A 417 -11.32 4.58 -24.89
CA SER A 417 -12.11 5.58 -25.61
C SER A 417 -12.69 5.03 -26.92
N GLU A 418 -13.58 5.81 -27.53
CA GLU A 418 -14.05 5.62 -28.90
C GLU A 418 -12.94 5.71 -29.96
N THR A 419 -11.83 6.36 -29.64
CA THR A 419 -10.62 6.46 -30.50
C THR A 419 -9.63 5.31 -30.29
N ASN A 420 -10.00 4.29 -29.50
CA ASN A 420 -9.14 3.17 -29.09
C ASN A 420 -7.93 3.55 -28.22
N LEU A 421 -7.92 4.74 -27.63
CA LEU A 421 -6.96 5.07 -26.57
C LEU A 421 -7.28 4.22 -25.34
N VAL A 422 -6.27 3.57 -24.78
CA VAL A 422 -6.38 2.78 -23.55
C VAL A 422 -5.56 3.45 -22.47
N THR A 423 -6.18 3.72 -21.32
CA THR A 423 -5.48 4.28 -20.16
C THR A 423 -6.14 3.83 -18.86
N SER A 424 -5.41 3.98 -17.75
CA SER A 424 -5.95 3.80 -16.40
C SER A 424 -6.48 5.14 -15.89
N LEU A 425 -7.80 5.29 -15.79
CA LEU A 425 -8.44 6.54 -15.33
C LEU A 425 -8.49 6.65 -13.80
N ARG A 426 -8.39 5.52 -13.09
CA ARG A 426 -8.20 5.47 -11.63
C ARG A 426 -7.31 4.30 -11.24
N PRO A 427 -6.41 4.45 -10.26
CA PRO A 427 -5.53 3.37 -9.79
C PRO A 427 -6.30 2.31 -8.99
N LYS A 428 -7.48 2.68 -8.47
CA LYS A 428 -8.38 1.77 -7.77
C LYS A 428 -9.83 1.98 -8.20
N VAL A 429 -10.50 0.89 -8.56
CA VAL A 429 -11.95 0.85 -8.72
C VAL A 429 -12.66 0.91 -7.37
N VAL A 430 -13.86 1.46 -7.37
CA VAL A 430 -14.72 1.55 -6.18
C VAL A 430 -14.94 0.16 -5.57
N ASP A 431 -14.86 0.07 -4.24
CA ASP A 431 -14.96 -1.21 -3.52
C ASP A 431 -16.28 -1.92 -3.86
N GLY A 432 -16.21 -3.23 -4.12
CA GLY A 432 -17.31 -4.05 -4.63
C GLY A 432 -17.29 -4.27 -6.14
N THR A 433 -16.43 -3.57 -6.91
CA THR A 433 -16.24 -3.85 -8.34
C THR A 433 -15.70 -5.26 -8.53
N THR A 434 -16.34 -6.05 -9.40
CA THR A 434 -15.87 -7.42 -9.68
C THR A 434 -14.47 -7.39 -10.30
N CYS A 435 -13.60 -8.28 -9.85
CA CYS A 435 -12.30 -8.52 -10.48
C CYS A 435 -12.31 -9.87 -11.22
N TYR A 436 -11.52 -9.96 -12.28
CA TYR A 436 -11.65 -11.01 -13.29
C TYR A 436 -11.18 -12.42 -12.87
N ARG A 437 -10.85 -12.65 -11.58
CA ARG A 437 -10.24 -13.90 -11.09
C ARG A 437 -11.24 -14.98 -10.64
N GLY A 438 -12.52 -14.64 -10.56
CA GLY A 438 -13.58 -15.57 -10.14
C GLY A 438 -14.96 -14.93 -10.16
N ILE A 439 -15.99 -15.74 -9.87
CA ILE A 439 -17.40 -15.28 -9.87
C ILE A 439 -17.74 -14.43 -8.64
N ARG A 440 -16.98 -14.62 -7.56
CA ARG A 440 -17.19 -13.99 -6.25
C ARG A 440 -16.02 -13.09 -5.85
N ASP A 441 -15.20 -12.71 -6.82
CA ASP A 441 -14.03 -11.90 -6.55
C ASP A 441 -14.37 -10.43 -6.77
N ILE A 442 -14.18 -9.62 -5.73
CA ILE A 442 -14.41 -8.18 -5.76
C ILE A 442 -13.18 -7.43 -5.29
N CYS A 443 -13.08 -6.18 -5.72
CA CYS A 443 -12.06 -5.25 -5.29
C CYS A 443 -12.43 -4.66 -3.93
N ILE A 444 -11.53 -4.80 -2.95
CA ILE A 444 -11.61 -4.14 -1.64
C ILE A 444 -10.23 -3.59 -1.32
N GLY A 445 -10.11 -2.27 -1.16
CA GLY A 445 -8.82 -1.65 -0.84
C GLY A 445 -7.82 -1.71 -2.00
N GLY A 446 -8.28 -1.85 -3.25
CA GLY A 446 -7.40 -1.99 -4.42
C GLY A 446 -6.86 -3.40 -4.62
N VAL A 447 -7.32 -4.36 -3.81
CA VAL A 447 -6.93 -5.77 -3.86
C VAL A 447 -8.15 -6.62 -4.22
N CYS A 448 -7.95 -7.57 -5.14
CA CYS A 448 -8.95 -8.54 -5.52
C CYS A 448 -9.09 -9.62 -4.44
N LYS A 449 -10.26 -9.71 -3.81
CA LYS A 449 -10.57 -10.64 -2.72
C LYS A 449 -11.81 -11.46 -3.05
N GLU A 450 -11.75 -12.76 -2.81
CA GLU A 450 -12.92 -13.65 -2.87
C GLU A 450 -13.84 -13.37 -1.66
N ILE A 451 -15.14 -13.21 -1.90
CA ILE A 451 -16.12 -13.03 -0.82
C ILE A 451 -16.70 -14.38 -0.35
N PRO A 452 -17.00 -14.51 0.95
CA PRO A 452 -17.69 -15.69 1.49
C PRO A 452 -19.04 -15.95 0.81
N CYS A 453 -19.44 -17.21 0.76
CA CYS A 453 -20.65 -17.63 0.04
C CYS A 453 -21.96 -17.08 0.64
N ASP A 454 -21.95 -16.75 1.94
CA ASP A 454 -23.09 -16.16 2.65
C ASP A 454 -23.06 -14.63 2.64
N LEU A 455 -22.12 -14.03 1.88
CA LEU A 455 -21.90 -12.60 1.73
C LEU A 455 -21.55 -11.88 3.04
N ASN A 456 -21.23 -12.63 4.10
CA ASN A 456 -20.77 -12.07 5.37
C ASN A 456 -19.24 -12.15 5.45
N MET A 457 -18.57 -11.01 5.33
CA MET A 457 -17.10 -10.89 5.33
C MET A 457 -16.43 -11.35 6.63
N GLU A 458 -17.17 -11.41 7.74
CA GLU A 458 -16.66 -11.91 9.03
C GLU A 458 -16.92 -13.43 9.19
N SER A 459 -17.63 -14.04 8.24
CA SER A 459 -17.98 -15.46 8.25
C SER A 459 -16.88 -16.32 7.63
N THR A 460 -16.72 -17.53 8.15
CA THR A 460 -15.87 -18.57 7.54
C THR A 460 -16.63 -19.44 6.55
N ALA A 461 -17.80 -18.97 6.08
CA ALA A 461 -18.71 -19.72 5.24
C ALA A 461 -18.08 -20.07 3.90
N VAL A 462 -18.18 -21.36 3.59
CA VAL A 462 -17.68 -21.97 2.36
C VAL A 462 -18.81 -22.69 1.66
N GLU A 463 -18.72 -22.75 0.34
CA GLU A 463 -19.56 -23.66 -0.42
C GLU A 463 -19.05 -25.08 -0.24
N ASP A 464 -19.98 -26.01 -0.06
CA ASP A 464 -19.67 -27.43 -0.15
C ASP A 464 -19.35 -27.81 -1.59
N VAL A 465 -18.95 -29.07 -1.80
CA VAL A 465 -18.64 -29.58 -3.14
C VAL A 465 -19.81 -29.49 -4.12
N CYS A 466 -21.04 -29.37 -3.62
CA CYS A 466 -22.26 -29.24 -4.41
C CYS A 466 -22.60 -27.79 -4.77
N GLY A 467 -21.77 -26.82 -4.38
CA GLY A 467 -22.03 -25.39 -4.61
C GLY A 467 -23.14 -24.86 -3.71
N VAL A 468 -23.40 -25.52 -2.58
CA VAL A 468 -24.37 -25.05 -1.59
C VAL A 468 -23.60 -24.35 -0.47
N CYS A 469 -23.90 -23.07 -0.26
CA CYS A 469 -23.30 -22.32 0.83
C CYS A 469 -23.71 -22.92 2.19
N LYS A 470 -22.73 -23.18 3.07
CA LYS A 470 -22.94 -23.92 4.33
C LYS A 470 -23.61 -25.29 4.11
N GLY A 471 -23.34 -25.91 2.98
CA GLY A 471 -23.81 -27.24 2.66
C GLY A 471 -23.05 -28.34 3.42
N ASP A 472 -23.70 -29.48 3.58
CA ASP A 472 -23.16 -30.66 4.26
C ASP A 472 -22.50 -31.67 3.30
N SER A 473 -22.31 -31.29 2.02
CA SER A 473 -21.81 -32.16 0.95
C SER A 473 -22.66 -33.40 0.65
N THR A 474 -23.95 -33.43 1.05
CA THR A 474 -24.85 -34.59 0.83
C THR A 474 -25.86 -34.38 -0.31
N SER A 475 -26.02 -33.15 -0.78
CA SER A 475 -27.02 -32.76 -1.80
C SER A 475 -26.68 -33.22 -3.22
N CYS A 476 -25.43 -33.65 -3.46
CA CYS A 476 -24.93 -34.11 -4.73
C CYS A 476 -23.95 -35.29 -4.56
N THR A 477 -23.61 -35.94 -5.66
CA THR A 477 -22.46 -36.85 -5.75
C THR A 477 -21.31 -36.12 -6.44
N LEU A 478 -20.16 -36.02 -5.77
CA LEU A 478 -18.95 -35.47 -6.38
C LEU A 478 -18.43 -36.42 -7.46
N LYS A 479 -18.27 -35.89 -8.67
CA LYS A 479 -17.48 -36.51 -9.74
C LYS A 479 -16.25 -35.64 -9.96
N GLN A 480 -15.07 -36.19 -9.74
CA GLN A 480 -13.80 -35.48 -9.93
C GLN A 480 -12.74 -36.39 -10.55
N GLY A 481 -11.70 -35.79 -11.12
CA GLY A 481 -10.56 -36.53 -11.64
C GLY A 481 -9.44 -35.63 -12.15
N THR A 482 -8.30 -36.25 -12.40
CA THR A 482 -7.14 -35.62 -13.04
C THR A 482 -6.94 -36.27 -14.41
N LEU A 483 -6.78 -35.46 -15.44
CA LEU A 483 -6.59 -35.91 -16.82
C LEU A 483 -5.36 -35.24 -17.41
N SER A 484 -4.59 -35.99 -18.20
CA SER A 484 -3.44 -35.49 -18.94
C SER A 484 -3.65 -35.70 -20.44
N PHE A 485 -3.42 -34.65 -21.23
CA PHE A 485 -3.58 -34.67 -22.68
C PHE A 485 -2.29 -34.23 -23.35
N ALA A 486 -1.85 -34.99 -24.35
CA ALA A 486 -0.78 -34.57 -25.24
C ALA A 486 -1.26 -33.46 -26.21
N ALA A 487 -0.33 -32.60 -26.63
CA ALA A 487 -0.57 -31.54 -27.60
C ALA A 487 -1.15 -32.09 -28.92
N GLN A 488 -2.30 -31.58 -29.36
CA GLN A 488 -2.95 -31.99 -30.61
C GLN A 488 -4.01 -30.97 -31.07
N PRO A 489 -4.25 -30.83 -32.38
CA PRO A 489 -5.15 -29.81 -32.93
C PRO A 489 -6.65 -30.15 -32.78
N ARG A 490 -7.02 -31.20 -32.04
CA ARG A 490 -8.40 -31.69 -31.92
C ARG A 490 -8.92 -31.52 -30.50
N LEU A 491 -10.19 -31.17 -30.38
CA LEU A 491 -10.89 -31.11 -29.10
C LEU A 491 -10.95 -32.51 -28.46
N LYS A 492 -10.62 -32.57 -27.17
CA LYS A 492 -10.75 -33.76 -26.33
C LYS A 492 -11.79 -33.53 -25.25
N LYS A 493 -12.57 -34.55 -24.95
CA LYS A 493 -13.60 -34.49 -23.92
C LYS A 493 -12.97 -34.62 -22.53
N ILE A 494 -13.30 -33.68 -21.65
CA ILE A 494 -12.98 -33.72 -20.23
C ILE A 494 -14.07 -34.51 -19.51
N THR A 495 -15.31 -34.01 -19.56
CA THR A 495 -16.46 -34.62 -18.87
C THR A 495 -17.78 -34.16 -19.49
N ASP A 496 -18.81 -34.99 -19.31
CA ASP A 496 -20.21 -34.63 -19.54
C ASP A 496 -20.80 -34.10 -18.23
N ALA A 497 -21.51 -32.97 -18.29
CA ALA A 497 -22.20 -32.34 -17.17
C ALA A 497 -23.72 -32.34 -17.44
N PRO A 498 -24.46 -33.37 -16.97
CA PRO A 498 -25.89 -33.47 -17.23
C PRO A 498 -26.71 -32.37 -16.56
N ALA A 499 -27.95 -32.17 -17.03
CA ALA A 499 -28.90 -31.25 -16.42
C ALA A 499 -29.03 -31.49 -14.89
N GLY A 500 -28.98 -30.42 -14.12
CA GLY A 500 -28.95 -30.42 -12.66
C GLY A 500 -27.56 -30.45 -12.04
N SER A 501 -26.49 -30.58 -12.84
CA SER A 501 -25.11 -30.49 -12.33
C SER A 501 -24.80 -29.11 -11.76
N ARG A 502 -24.06 -29.08 -10.64
CA ARG A 502 -23.65 -27.87 -9.91
C ARG A 502 -22.14 -27.83 -9.70
N ASN A 503 -21.63 -26.66 -9.37
CA ASN A 503 -20.24 -26.40 -8.97
C ASN A 503 -19.21 -27.06 -9.90
N ILE A 504 -19.40 -26.89 -11.21
CA ILE A 504 -18.52 -27.49 -12.21
C ILE A 504 -17.25 -26.65 -12.29
N ARG A 505 -16.12 -27.24 -11.91
CA ARG A 505 -14.80 -26.58 -11.91
C ARG A 505 -13.83 -27.36 -12.78
N VAL A 506 -13.05 -26.64 -13.57
CA VAL A 506 -11.92 -27.20 -14.32
C VAL A 506 -10.73 -26.26 -14.11
N GLU A 507 -9.61 -26.81 -13.67
CA GLU A 507 -8.38 -26.07 -13.43
C GLU A 507 -7.22 -26.78 -14.15
N MET A 508 -6.50 -26.05 -14.99
CA MET A 508 -5.29 -26.55 -15.63
C MET A 508 -4.08 -26.35 -14.70
N ALA A 509 -3.09 -27.24 -14.79
CA ALA A 509 -1.80 -27.05 -14.12
C ALA A 509 -0.97 -25.98 -14.85
N GLU A 510 -0.15 -25.22 -14.12
CA GLU A 510 0.71 -24.18 -14.69
C GLU A 510 2.01 -24.79 -15.28
N PRO A 511 2.50 -24.31 -16.44
CA PRO A 511 1.86 -23.37 -17.37
C PRO A 511 0.89 -24.09 -18.34
N ALA A 512 -0.21 -23.42 -18.70
CA ALA A 512 -1.23 -23.89 -19.62
C ALA A 512 -1.59 -22.81 -20.67
N LYS A 513 -1.28 -23.11 -21.94
CA LYS A 513 -1.70 -22.41 -23.17
C LYS A 513 -2.92 -23.08 -23.82
N SER A 514 -3.34 -24.22 -23.28
CA SER A 514 -4.50 -24.99 -23.72
C SER A 514 -5.80 -24.28 -23.40
N ARG A 515 -6.87 -24.58 -24.13
CA ARG A 515 -8.15 -23.85 -24.03
C ARG A 515 -9.30 -24.74 -23.64
N ILE A 516 -10.16 -24.24 -22.75
CA ILE A 516 -11.38 -24.93 -22.33
C ILE A 516 -12.52 -24.50 -23.25
N VAL A 517 -13.32 -25.47 -23.70
CA VAL A 517 -14.47 -25.26 -24.59
C VAL A 517 -15.70 -25.90 -23.96
N VAL A 518 -16.83 -25.19 -23.95
CA VAL A 518 -18.12 -25.67 -23.42
C VAL A 518 -19.14 -25.68 -24.53
N ARG A 519 -19.84 -26.80 -24.68
CA ARG A 519 -20.81 -27.04 -25.75
C ARG A 519 -22.09 -27.63 -25.20
N SER A 520 -23.24 -27.23 -25.74
CA SER A 520 -24.50 -27.93 -25.47
C SER A 520 -24.48 -29.33 -26.09
N ARG A 521 -24.93 -30.34 -25.34
CA ARG A 521 -25.00 -31.72 -25.83
C ARG A 521 -26.13 -31.92 -26.83
N SER A 522 -27.28 -31.27 -26.60
CA SER A 522 -28.51 -31.37 -27.39
C SER A 522 -28.33 -30.69 -28.74
N THR A 523 -28.00 -29.39 -28.74
CA THR A 523 -27.92 -28.56 -29.96
C THR A 523 -26.55 -28.56 -30.62
N LYS A 524 -25.53 -29.12 -29.96
CA LYS A 524 -24.12 -29.10 -30.40
C LYS A 524 -23.54 -27.68 -30.56
N THR A 525 -24.24 -26.66 -30.09
CA THR A 525 -23.80 -25.25 -30.12
C THR A 525 -22.64 -25.03 -29.15
N VAL A 526 -21.61 -24.30 -29.61
CA VAL A 526 -20.49 -23.88 -28.77
C VAL A 526 -20.93 -22.68 -27.95
N LEU A 527 -21.01 -22.84 -26.63
CA LEU A 527 -21.40 -21.79 -25.69
C LEU A 527 -20.18 -20.97 -25.26
N ILE A 528 -19.04 -21.64 -25.09
CA ILE A 528 -17.75 -21.03 -24.74
C ILE A 528 -16.70 -21.65 -25.64
N ASP A 529 -16.05 -20.85 -26.48
CA ASP A 529 -15.02 -21.29 -27.43
C ASP A 529 -13.58 -21.24 -26.88
N GLY A 530 -13.43 -20.63 -25.69
CA GLY A 530 -12.15 -20.41 -25.02
C GLY A 530 -11.22 -19.38 -25.69
N ASN A 531 -11.71 -18.59 -26.67
CA ASN A 531 -10.95 -17.46 -27.24
C ASN A 531 -10.99 -16.25 -26.31
N ARG A 532 -12.15 -16.05 -25.67
CA ARG A 532 -12.41 -14.94 -24.77
C ARG A 532 -12.49 -15.46 -23.35
N LEU A 533 -11.90 -14.74 -22.42
CA LEU A 533 -12.08 -14.93 -20.98
C LEU A 533 -13.14 -13.95 -20.47
N GLY A 534 -13.83 -14.30 -19.40
CA GLY A 534 -14.89 -13.50 -18.78
C GLY A 534 -16.09 -14.35 -18.35
N MET A 535 -17.24 -13.69 -18.25
CA MET A 535 -18.52 -14.33 -17.93
C MET A 535 -19.29 -14.69 -19.21
N PHE A 536 -19.90 -15.87 -19.21
CA PHE A 536 -20.66 -16.44 -20.31
C PHE A 536 -22.00 -16.97 -19.81
N ASP A 537 -23.03 -16.84 -20.64
CA ASP A 537 -24.32 -17.48 -20.39
C ASP A 537 -24.29 -18.95 -20.76
N VAL A 538 -24.74 -19.80 -19.85
CA VAL A 538 -24.95 -21.23 -20.07
C VAL A 538 -26.36 -21.60 -19.63
N PRO A 539 -26.98 -22.66 -20.18
CA PRO A 539 -28.33 -23.07 -19.77
C PRO A 539 -28.47 -23.19 -18.24
N GLY A 540 -29.27 -22.32 -17.63
CA GLY A 540 -29.57 -22.32 -16.20
C GLY A 540 -28.55 -21.63 -15.28
N SER A 541 -27.43 -21.11 -15.78
CA SER A 541 -26.38 -20.51 -14.94
C SER A 541 -25.54 -19.48 -15.71
N LYS A 542 -24.67 -18.75 -15.01
CA LYS A 542 -23.52 -18.08 -15.62
C LYS A 542 -22.26 -18.90 -15.39
N ALA A 543 -21.35 -18.87 -16.35
CA ALA A 543 -20.05 -19.52 -16.30
C ALA A 543 -18.95 -18.46 -16.35
N TRP A 544 -17.91 -18.62 -15.54
CA TRP A 544 -16.71 -17.81 -15.63
C TRP A 544 -15.57 -18.64 -16.22
N LEU A 545 -14.87 -18.09 -17.20
CA LEU A 545 -13.64 -18.64 -17.77
C LEU A 545 -12.54 -17.59 -17.61
N GLY A 546 -11.43 -17.93 -16.96
CA GLY A 546 -10.34 -16.97 -16.74
C GLY A 546 -9.04 -17.64 -16.29
N THR A 547 -8.14 -16.84 -15.74
CA THR A 547 -6.85 -17.31 -15.21
C THR A 547 -6.74 -17.01 -13.72
N ILE A 548 -6.39 -18.02 -12.92
CA ILE A 548 -6.23 -17.88 -11.45
C ILE A 548 -4.80 -17.40 -11.12
N ARG A 549 -3.82 -17.84 -11.90
CA ARG A 549 -2.39 -17.46 -11.85
C ARG A 549 -1.87 -17.20 -13.27
N PRO A 550 -0.70 -16.56 -13.45
CA PRO A 550 -0.09 -16.43 -14.76
C PRO A 550 -0.07 -17.80 -15.46
N ARG A 551 -0.66 -17.92 -16.65
CA ARG A 551 -0.71 -19.17 -17.42
C ARG A 551 -1.44 -20.34 -16.72
N GLN A 552 -2.33 -20.09 -15.75
CA GLN A 552 -3.17 -21.14 -15.14
C GLN A 552 -4.65 -20.88 -15.45
N GLY A 553 -5.17 -21.50 -16.52
CA GLY A 553 -6.57 -21.30 -16.94
C GLY A 553 -7.57 -22.16 -16.16
N ALA A 554 -8.73 -21.58 -15.89
CA ALA A 554 -9.80 -22.20 -15.11
C ALA A 554 -11.20 -21.85 -15.63
N LEU A 555 -12.14 -22.79 -15.44
CA LEU A 555 -13.57 -22.66 -15.70
C LEU A 555 -14.32 -22.90 -14.39
N SER A 556 -15.31 -22.05 -14.09
CA SER A 556 -16.24 -22.22 -12.98
C SER A 556 -17.68 -22.03 -13.44
N VAL A 557 -18.54 -23.00 -13.14
CA VAL A 557 -19.98 -22.95 -13.40
C VAL A 557 -20.72 -23.34 -12.11
N PRO A 558 -21.26 -22.37 -11.35
CA PRO A 558 -21.95 -22.64 -10.09
C PRO A 558 -23.17 -23.56 -10.27
N GLY A 559 -23.89 -23.41 -11.39
CA GLY A 559 -25.09 -24.20 -11.67
C GLY A 559 -26.27 -23.84 -10.75
N PRO A 560 -27.36 -24.62 -10.78
CA PRO A 560 -27.54 -25.83 -11.57
C PRO A 560 -27.71 -25.55 -13.07
N VAL A 561 -27.07 -26.33 -13.92
CA VAL A 561 -27.32 -26.24 -15.37
C VAL A 561 -28.67 -26.86 -15.74
N THR A 562 -29.43 -26.26 -16.64
CA THR A 562 -30.76 -26.78 -17.05
C THR A 562 -30.70 -27.77 -18.21
N GLU A 563 -29.57 -27.83 -18.91
CA GLU A 563 -29.33 -28.74 -20.04
C GLU A 563 -28.02 -29.51 -19.87
N ASP A 564 -27.87 -30.59 -20.64
CA ASP A 564 -26.63 -31.36 -20.70
C ASP A 564 -25.53 -30.58 -21.42
N LEU A 565 -24.42 -30.34 -20.73
CA LEU A 565 -23.22 -29.71 -21.28
C LEU A 565 -22.11 -30.73 -21.50
N VAL A 566 -21.26 -30.46 -22.48
CA VAL A 566 -20.02 -31.20 -22.75
C VAL A 566 -18.85 -30.25 -22.57
N ILE A 567 -17.96 -30.58 -21.63
CA ILE A 567 -16.75 -29.80 -21.35
C ILE A 567 -15.58 -30.46 -22.06
N LEU A 568 -14.87 -29.66 -22.84
CA LEU A 568 -13.82 -30.06 -23.74
C LEU A 568 -12.55 -29.23 -23.48
N VAL A 569 -11.40 -29.76 -23.91
CA VAL A 569 -10.13 -29.03 -23.98
C VAL A 569 -9.57 -29.10 -25.40
N LEU A 570 -9.00 -27.99 -25.86
CA LEU A 570 -8.11 -27.95 -27.02
C LEU A 570 -6.67 -27.90 -26.50
N PRO A 571 -5.97 -29.03 -26.45
CA PRO A 571 -4.61 -29.12 -25.91
C PRO A 571 -3.59 -28.55 -26.90
N LYS A 572 -3.19 -27.29 -26.72
CA LYS A 572 -2.12 -26.66 -27.52
C LYS A 572 -0.73 -27.13 -27.12
N GLU A 573 -0.61 -27.63 -25.90
CA GLU A 573 0.60 -28.23 -25.33
C GLU A 573 0.20 -29.40 -24.44
N ASN A 574 1.20 -30.12 -23.90
CA ASN A 574 0.94 -31.16 -22.92
C ASN A 574 0.34 -30.53 -21.67
N VAL A 575 -0.91 -30.88 -21.37
CA VAL A 575 -1.67 -30.25 -20.29
C VAL A 575 -2.20 -31.30 -19.34
N THR A 576 -1.97 -31.08 -18.06
CA THR A 576 -2.64 -31.79 -16.98
C THR A 576 -3.70 -30.87 -16.39
N LEU A 577 -4.90 -31.39 -16.20
CA LEU A 577 -6.01 -30.64 -15.62
C LEU A 577 -6.73 -31.46 -14.56
N LYS A 578 -7.29 -30.76 -13.58
CA LYS A 578 -8.18 -31.30 -12.56
C LYS A 578 -9.58 -30.78 -12.85
N TYR A 579 -10.57 -31.65 -12.71
CA TYR A 579 -11.97 -31.25 -12.83
C TYR A 579 -12.80 -31.82 -11.67
N SER A 580 -13.86 -31.10 -11.31
CA SER A 580 -14.87 -31.54 -10.35
C SER A 580 -16.25 -31.02 -10.75
N LEU A 581 -17.29 -31.79 -10.45
CA LEU A 581 -18.69 -31.37 -10.57
C LEU A 581 -19.59 -32.13 -9.60
N GLY A 582 -20.60 -31.44 -9.06
CA GLY A 582 -21.64 -32.04 -8.24
C GLY A 582 -22.80 -32.54 -9.09
N LEU A 583 -22.99 -33.85 -9.14
CA LEU A 583 -24.13 -34.48 -9.84
C LEU A 583 -25.34 -34.53 -8.93
N LYS A 584 -26.50 -34.07 -9.41
CA LYS A 584 -27.75 -34.07 -8.64
C LYS A 584 -28.07 -35.47 -8.11
N ARG A 585 -28.24 -35.59 -6.79
CA ARG A 585 -28.59 -36.85 -6.12
C ARG A 585 -30.04 -36.81 -5.66
N ARG A 586 -30.74 -37.96 -5.73
CA ARG A 586 -32.15 -38.08 -5.30
C ARG A 586 -32.29 -38.32 -3.79
N THR A 587 -31.37 -39.05 -3.17
CA THR A 587 -31.39 -39.39 -1.74
C THR A 587 -30.15 -38.83 -1.05
N ARG A 588 -30.26 -38.24 0.14
CA ARG A 588 -29.07 -37.74 0.88
C ARG A 588 -28.34 -38.90 1.56
N ARG A 589 -27.02 -38.78 1.72
CA ARG A 589 -26.20 -39.73 2.51
C ARG A 589 -26.04 -39.20 3.93
N LYS A 590 -25.71 -40.09 4.87
CA LYS A 590 -25.27 -39.66 6.20
C LYS A 590 -23.85 -39.06 6.07
N PRO A 591 -23.61 -37.81 6.49
CA PRO A 591 -22.29 -37.21 6.43
C PRO A 591 -21.42 -37.66 7.61
N GLU A 592 -20.11 -37.69 7.40
CA GLU A 592 -19.11 -37.90 8.45
C GLU A 592 -18.15 -36.71 8.46
N PHE A 593 -18.07 -36.01 9.60
CA PHE A 593 -17.29 -34.77 9.74
C PHE A 593 -16.06 -34.98 10.63
N SER A 594 -14.96 -34.31 10.27
CA SER A 594 -13.73 -34.28 11.07
C SER A 594 -12.98 -32.97 10.87
N TRP A 595 -12.12 -32.62 11.82
CA TRP A 595 -11.19 -31.50 11.68
C TRP A 595 -9.95 -31.92 10.88
N ASP A 596 -9.55 -31.11 9.89
CA ASP A 596 -8.34 -31.36 9.09
C ASP A 596 -7.59 -30.05 8.76
N PHE A 597 -6.32 -30.14 8.37
CA PHE A 597 -5.44 -29.02 8.05
C PHE A 597 -5.20 -28.95 6.54
N ILE A 598 -5.98 -28.11 5.85
CA ILE A 598 -6.02 -28.07 4.38
C ILE A 598 -4.87 -27.25 3.80
N ASP A 599 -4.60 -26.09 4.39
CA ASP A 599 -3.66 -25.10 3.88
C ASP A 599 -2.88 -24.40 4.99
N TRP A 600 -1.73 -23.83 4.61
CA TRP A 600 -0.89 -23.01 5.47
C TRP A 600 -1.15 -21.54 5.15
N GLY A 601 -1.30 -20.71 6.18
CA GLY A 601 -1.41 -19.25 6.03
C GLY A 601 -0.14 -18.62 5.44
N LYS A 602 -0.20 -17.32 5.15
CA LYS A 602 0.99 -16.56 4.72
C LYS A 602 2.03 -16.52 5.85
N CYS A 603 3.30 -16.41 5.48
CA CYS A 603 4.39 -16.25 6.44
C CYS A 603 4.22 -14.93 7.21
N SER A 604 4.44 -14.95 8.52
CA SER A 604 4.35 -13.77 9.38
C SER A 604 5.42 -12.71 9.08
N ALA A 605 6.57 -13.12 8.52
CA ALA A 605 7.67 -12.24 8.14
C ALA A 605 8.00 -12.39 6.65
N GLY A 606 8.43 -11.32 5.98
CA GLY A 606 8.84 -11.34 4.57
C GLY A 606 10.30 -11.80 4.35
N CYS A 607 11.12 -11.73 5.39
CA CYS A 607 12.48 -12.25 5.47
C CYS A 607 12.76 -12.58 6.94
N GLY A 608 13.81 -13.34 7.23
CA GLY A 608 14.13 -13.76 8.59
C GLY A 608 13.11 -14.76 9.15
N PRO A 609 13.37 -15.30 10.36
CA PRO A 609 12.53 -16.34 10.94
C PRO A 609 11.09 -15.85 11.10
N GLY A 610 10.21 -16.37 10.26
CA GLY A 610 8.78 -16.19 10.33
C GLY A 610 8.07 -17.50 10.65
N GLU A 611 6.77 -17.42 10.84
CA GLU A 611 5.91 -18.57 11.10
C GLU A 611 4.71 -18.57 10.15
N GLN A 612 4.35 -19.76 9.68
CA GLN A 612 3.07 -20.02 9.05
C GLN A 612 2.17 -20.77 10.01
N ILE A 613 0.91 -20.36 10.05
CA ILE A 613 -0.12 -20.98 10.89
C ILE A 613 -1.12 -21.71 9.98
N SER A 614 -1.37 -22.99 10.27
CA SER A 614 -2.45 -23.76 9.67
C SER A 614 -3.53 -24.00 10.72
N LYS A 615 -4.74 -23.50 10.46
CA LYS A 615 -5.89 -23.65 11.35
C LYS A 615 -6.69 -24.88 10.92
N ALA A 616 -7.13 -25.69 11.88
CA ALA A 616 -8.02 -26.81 11.59
C ALA A 616 -9.35 -26.31 10.97
N ARG A 617 -9.76 -26.90 9.85
CA ARG A 617 -10.98 -26.63 9.09
C ARG A 617 -11.88 -27.86 9.12
N CYS A 618 -13.19 -27.66 9.13
CA CYS A 618 -14.13 -28.78 9.11
C CYS A 618 -14.18 -29.38 7.70
N VAL A 619 -14.02 -30.70 7.62
CA VAL A 619 -14.13 -31.46 6.38
C VAL A 619 -15.15 -32.57 6.54
N GLU A 620 -15.89 -32.82 5.47
CA GLU A 620 -16.70 -34.01 5.29
C GLU A 620 -15.89 -35.05 4.52
N LYS A 621 -15.91 -36.30 5.00
CA LYS A 621 -15.05 -37.42 4.53
C LYS A 621 -14.99 -37.62 3.00
N ILE A 622 -16.08 -37.37 2.29
CA ILE A 622 -16.19 -37.56 0.83
C ILE A 622 -16.22 -36.20 0.11
N GLY A 623 -16.89 -35.21 0.69
CA GLY A 623 -17.12 -33.90 0.09
C GLY A 623 -15.97 -32.92 0.26
N GLY A 624 -15.04 -33.17 1.18
CA GLY A 624 -13.96 -32.25 1.51
C GLY A 624 -14.46 -31.09 2.37
N LEU A 625 -13.94 -29.89 2.11
CA LEU A 625 -14.18 -28.71 2.96
C LEU A 625 -15.67 -28.36 3.09
N VAL A 626 -16.11 -28.14 4.34
CA VAL A 626 -17.46 -27.67 4.70
C VAL A 626 -17.35 -26.55 5.74
N ASP A 627 -18.49 -25.98 6.12
CA ASP A 627 -18.53 -24.93 7.15
C ASP A 627 -18.10 -25.48 8.53
N ASP A 628 -17.33 -24.68 9.29
CA ASP A 628 -16.79 -25.07 10.60
C ASP A 628 -17.90 -25.43 11.62
N SER A 629 -19.13 -24.94 11.43
CA SER A 629 -20.27 -25.26 12.31
C SER A 629 -20.61 -26.75 12.37
N PHE A 630 -20.35 -27.53 11.32
CA PHE A 630 -20.62 -28.97 11.32
C PHE A 630 -19.71 -29.75 12.26
N CYS A 631 -18.51 -29.25 12.54
CA CYS A 631 -17.55 -29.86 13.46
C CYS A 631 -17.57 -29.22 14.86
N SER A 632 -18.50 -28.30 15.15
CA SER A 632 -18.57 -27.56 16.43
C SER A 632 -18.72 -28.44 17.66
N HIS A 633 -19.27 -29.65 17.50
CA HIS A 633 -19.43 -30.65 18.56
C HIS A 633 -18.17 -31.50 18.80
N LEU A 634 -17.15 -31.36 17.95
CA LEU A 634 -15.88 -32.07 18.07
C LEU A 634 -14.82 -31.12 18.64
N ALA A 635 -13.92 -31.63 19.46
CA ALA A 635 -12.79 -30.86 19.96
C ALA A 635 -11.93 -30.37 18.78
N ARG A 636 -11.81 -29.04 18.64
CA ARG A 636 -11.00 -28.41 17.59
C ARG A 636 -9.52 -28.57 17.92
N PRO A 637 -8.71 -29.21 17.06
CA PRO A 637 -7.28 -29.31 17.28
C PRO A 637 -6.61 -27.94 17.29
N ASP A 638 -5.52 -27.82 18.06
CA ASP A 638 -4.70 -26.62 18.07
C ASP A 638 -4.11 -26.33 16.69
N ALA A 639 -3.94 -25.04 16.40
CA ALA A 639 -3.35 -24.62 15.15
C ALA A 639 -1.92 -25.15 15.03
N LYS A 640 -1.57 -25.68 13.86
CA LYS A 640 -0.20 -26.08 13.58
C LYS A 640 0.61 -24.86 13.19
N VAL A 641 1.81 -24.76 13.74
CA VAL A 641 2.78 -23.71 13.41
C VAL A 641 3.99 -24.35 12.78
N ARG A 642 4.52 -23.74 11.72
CA ARG A 642 5.80 -24.14 11.13
C ARG A 642 6.65 -22.91 10.83
N PRO A 643 7.97 -23.02 10.90
CA PRO A 643 8.85 -21.93 10.48
C PRO A 643 8.73 -21.68 8.96
N CYS A 644 8.96 -20.43 8.57
CA CYS A 644 9.03 -19.98 7.19
C CYS A 644 10.05 -18.83 7.07
N ASN A 645 10.55 -18.60 5.86
CA ASN A 645 11.51 -17.52 5.57
C ASN A 645 12.77 -17.52 6.46
N GLU A 646 13.22 -18.68 6.93
CA GLU A 646 14.36 -18.85 7.85
C GLU A 646 15.68 -18.20 7.40
N ALA A 647 15.81 -17.88 6.12
CA ALA A 647 16.91 -17.08 5.62
C ALA A 647 16.91 -15.73 6.36
N SER A 648 18.00 -15.48 7.10
CA SER A 648 18.25 -14.18 7.72
C SER A 648 17.89 -13.07 6.75
N CYS A 649 17.09 -12.11 7.20
CA CYS A 649 16.96 -10.86 6.46
C CYS A 649 18.38 -10.41 6.14
N MET A 650 18.69 -10.27 4.85
CA MET A 650 20.00 -9.82 4.41
C MET A 650 20.28 -8.53 5.18
N PRO A 651 21.26 -8.53 6.11
CA PRO A 651 21.65 -7.32 6.78
C PRO A 651 22.11 -6.37 5.69
N ARG A 652 21.53 -5.17 5.66
CA ARG A 652 21.96 -4.15 4.72
C ARG A 652 23.39 -3.75 5.05
#